data_AF-A0A8I0T614-F1
#
_entry.id   AF-A0A8I0T614-F1
#
_cell.length_a   1.000
_cell.length_b   1.000
_cell.length_c   1.000
_cell.angle_alpha   90.00
_cell.angle_beta   90.00
_cell.angle_gamma   90.00
#
_symmetry.space_group_name_H-M   'P 1'
#
loop_
_entity.id
_entity.type
_entity.pdbx_description
1 polymer ?
#
loop_
_entity_poly.entity_id
_entity_poly.type
_entity_poly.pdbx_seq_one_letter_code
_entity_poly.pdbx_strand_id
1 'polypeptide(L)'
;MAITGIVTNKGLAEAVKASSNQGWSIFPTRFGISAQDGELSAKRTDTNVTWYDAHITDQTVVSENTIQFVCTIPPQVTETDQHIKEIYLFGENPDEGSEFLLAIGHPSDNVTYFKDGSITLRMHVTLANIQASQVFEFKYTGHRSIEEHNTDATAHQELFGTLTDQIKALGETILVDGQLASGGSMYIDRATGRCKVDSARFYHKGVLYTVPAGEVIIPLSGVMGVGVWLSTDTDTQEKTLKWGTRHQSAGTRYYEIHVVEDGYLKTVVKGEIVQEPVSSAIVRYDRDANGSYVVNGLKATITETDDSSYVIQVSEGKAHIDGTEIKQHKTVEIKEYFDPDTAPVAAERHTFKPDAKGIMGVSLFEQPVATDKPIRVDYTKQQVFRVLRGQFSATRDFVVENPTKIIAVYGDGRQYREGVHFDISGSFIDWSRSGTQAPTMDAHYFIEVQFTKTETVPTNDISAAGFTLQDAVEDSHFLVSYETLLPRKDLVILNRTGQIERVKGKGDTRSLTTPAVPAGALQLAEIRHHWTAGVNPQIEDSGVVALKASELNEMRNHISQLFDMLAVERVERLANSDDPRTTKGMFVDPFISDDYRDGGATQTAMVDAQNQELTLAFDVNTIDTKSISQEDAPQGLACLPYTLKEIVSQNASTGAMKVNPYAAFDPIPPKLTISPAIDNWTVQTNLRTSISRTVIASRQRMRASDFRQRFGSGSVATVTNSRNVSSSTTMRVEDLPNLRSLRVSFDLQGFKPGEAVRNIRFGSKDVTDSVGEYGLPAVDKTLLIGDNRRLDTRPLFEGAQHAILNWERSNPSTNGQVGNESSAWSVSNGHLQYRFNSTSWAMLLSTNTFDNFDVTARFTGLDNDNDRMGIVIARIKVDGKEHTLSAVRNQDKGENDLRWAIIKDYRSADATEISRSKNTDVRNNNGAAWSAFPEGMLVRVRRQGDIIECWTSEAGESELKASSKYLIDLSKDSRLAVFRRPCSWGLGSFSQQNRAEVISHTNHGNLG
;
A
#
# COMPACT_ATOMS: atom_id res chain seq x y z
N MET A 1 19.57 -8.05 -51.89
CA MET A 1 19.80 -9.12 -52.87
C MET A 1 18.47 -9.35 -53.58
N ALA A 2 18.40 -9.15 -54.88
CA ALA A 2 17.16 -9.28 -55.63
C ALA A 2 17.17 -10.62 -56.37
N ILE A 3 16.10 -11.39 -56.22
CA ILE A 3 15.88 -12.59 -57.04
C ILE A 3 14.93 -12.18 -58.15
N THR A 4 15.39 -12.22 -59.40
CA THR A 4 14.56 -11.92 -60.57
C THR A 4 13.85 -13.20 -60.99
N GLY A 5 12.53 -13.23 -60.83
CA GLY A 5 11.70 -14.39 -61.16
C GLY A 5 10.81 -14.16 -62.38
N ILE A 6 10.60 -15.22 -63.17
CA ILE A 6 9.58 -15.28 -64.22
C ILE A 6 8.59 -16.42 -63.92
N VAL A 7 7.30 -16.15 -64.13
CA VAL A 7 6.23 -17.15 -64.04
C VAL A 7 6.22 -17.97 -65.34
N THR A 8 6.12 -19.29 -65.24
CA THR A 8 6.09 -20.15 -66.42
C THR A 8 4.74 -20.02 -67.16
N ASN A 9 4.68 -20.41 -68.43
CA ASN A 9 3.46 -20.43 -69.22
C ASN A 9 2.41 -21.35 -68.59
N LYS A 10 2.85 -22.46 -67.99
CA LYS A 10 1.97 -23.38 -67.25
C LYS A 10 1.45 -22.73 -65.97
N GLY A 11 2.32 -22.06 -65.21
CA GLY A 11 1.93 -21.29 -64.02
C GLY A 11 0.96 -20.15 -64.32
N LEU A 12 1.18 -19.42 -65.42
CA LEU A 12 0.29 -18.36 -65.87
C LEU A 12 -1.07 -18.92 -66.34
N ALA A 13 -1.07 -20.03 -67.08
CA ALA A 13 -2.30 -20.66 -67.56
C ALA A 13 -3.19 -21.14 -66.38
N GLU A 14 -2.59 -21.78 -65.38
CA GLU A 14 -3.31 -22.18 -64.16
C GLU A 14 -3.78 -20.96 -63.36
N ALA A 15 -3.01 -19.86 -63.32
CA ALA A 15 -3.39 -18.65 -62.58
C ALA A 15 -4.60 -17.96 -63.22
N VAL A 16 -4.68 -17.97 -64.55
CA VAL A 16 -5.84 -17.46 -65.30
C VAL A 16 -7.07 -18.36 -65.13
N LYS A 17 -6.90 -19.69 -65.10
CA LYS A 17 -8.00 -20.63 -64.79
C LYS A 17 -8.56 -20.37 -63.39
N ALA A 18 -7.69 -20.20 -62.40
CA ALA A 18 -8.07 -19.93 -61.02
C ALA A 18 -8.75 -18.56 -60.86
N SER A 19 -8.27 -17.50 -61.53
CA SER A 19 -8.92 -16.18 -61.46
C SER A 19 -10.32 -16.13 -62.11
N SER A 20 -10.64 -17.08 -63.00
CA SER A 20 -11.87 -17.05 -63.80
C SER A 20 -13.02 -17.85 -63.20
N ASN A 21 -12.76 -18.69 -62.18
CA ASN A 21 -13.73 -19.58 -61.56
C ASN A 21 -13.83 -19.30 -60.05
N GLN A 22 -15.05 -19.05 -59.55
CA GLN A 22 -15.27 -18.76 -58.14
C GLN A 22 -15.00 -20.01 -57.29
N GLY A 23 -14.01 -19.94 -56.39
CA GLY A 23 -13.57 -21.06 -55.54
C GLY A 23 -12.42 -21.89 -56.10
N TRP A 24 -11.78 -21.47 -57.20
CA TRP A 24 -10.56 -22.10 -57.72
C TRP A 24 -9.32 -21.38 -57.23
N SER A 25 -8.28 -22.14 -56.88
CA SER A 25 -7.04 -21.57 -56.36
C SER A 25 -5.82 -22.45 -56.64
N ILE A 26 -4.68 -21.80 -56.84
CA ILE A 26 -3.39 -22.48 -56.92
C ILE A 26 -2.82 -22.62 -55.50
N PHE A 27 -2.31 -23.81 -55.17
CA PHE A 27 -1.63 -24.07 -53.90
C PHE A 27 -0.12 -24.14 -54.12
N PRO A 28 0.68 -23.18 -53.62
CA PRO A 28 2.14 -23.30 -53.61
C PRO A 28 2.56 -24.48 -52.70
N THR A 29 3.38 -25.39 -53.20
CA THR A 29 3.68 -26.66 -52.51
C THR A 29 5.10 -26.72 -51.93
N ARG A 30 6.10 -26.47 -52.77
CA ARG A 30 7.53 -26.60 -52.44
C ARG A 30 8.41 -25.73 -53.33
N PHE A 31 9.67 -25.61 -52.94
CA PHE A 31 10.73 -24.98 -53.73
C PHE A 31 11.90 -25.93 -53.97
N GLY A 32 12.67 -25.67 -55.03
CA GLY A 32 13.87 -26.43 -55.37
C GLY A 32 15.03 -25.52 -55.76
N ILE A 33 16.26 -25.96 -55.49
CA ILE A 33 17.48 -25.19 -55.71
C ILE A 33 18.47 -25.96 -56.59
N SER A 34 19.00 -25.30 -57.61
CA SER A 34 19.99 -25.85 -58.54
C SER A 34 21.31 -25.09 -58.50
N ALA A 35 22.40 -25.82 -58.69
CA ALA A 35 23.76 -25.28 -58.85
C ALA A 35 24.17 -25.13 -60.33
N GLN A 36 23.32 -25.58 -61.24
CA GLN A 36 23.50 -25.46 -62.68
C GLN A 36 22.81 -24.18 -63.16
N ASP A 37 23.46 -23.51 -64.11
CA ASP A 37 22.93 -22.34 -64.78
C ASP A 37 21.91 -22.77 -65.85
N GLY A 38 20.82 -22.03 -66.00
CA GLY A 38 19.72 -22.38 -66.91
C GLY A 38 19.10 -21.14 -67.55
N GLU A 39 18.32 -21.34 -68.61
CA GLU A 39 17.65 -20.22 -69.29
C GLU A 39 16.41 -19.76 -68.50
N LEU A 40 16.34 -18.46 -68.17
CA LEU A 40 15.18 -17.84 -67.53
C LEU A 40 14.05 -17.61 -68.56
N SER A 41 13.34 -18.69 -68.89
CA SER A 41 12.31 -18.69 -69.94
C SER A 41 10.94 -19.12 -69.40
N ALA A 42 9.90 -18.34 -69.72
CA ALA A 42 8.51 -18.70 -69.39
C ALA A 42 8.05 -20.00 -70.08
N LYS A 43 8.70 -20.44 -71.16
CA LYS A 43 8.31 -21.66 -71.89
C LYS A 43 8.76 -22.96 -71.22
N ARG A 44 9.53 -22.87 -70.13
CA ARG A 44 10.16 -24.02 -69.48
C ARG A 44 9.16 -24.84 -68.67
N THR A 45 9.22 -26.16 -68.84
CA THR A 45 8.32 -27.13 -68.18
C THR A 45 9.01 -27.95 -67.10
N ASP A 46 10.34 -28.04 -67.13
CA ASP A 46 11.14 -28.94 -66.29
C ASP A 46 12.28 -28.19 -65.57
N THR A 47 12.75 -28.72 -64.45
CA THR A 47 13.85 -28.15 -63.64
C THR A 47 15.20 -28.76 -63.99
N ASN A 48 16.29 -28.04 -63.71
CA ASN A 48 17.62 -28.66 -63.66
C ASN A 48 17.72 -29.57 -62.43
N VAL A 49 18.82 -30.32 -62.32
CA VAL A 49 19.09 -31.18 -61.16
C VAL A 49 19.12 -30.33 -59.90
N THR A 50 18.15 -30.55 -59.02
CA THR A 50 18.06 -29.87 -57.72
C THR A 50 18.92 -30.61 -56.71
N TRP A 51 19.79 -29.88 -56.01
CA TRP A 51 20.56 -30.44 -54.89
C TRP A 51 19.85 -30.25 -53.55
N TYR A 52 18.81 -29.42 -53.50
CA TYR A 52 17.93 -29.27 -52.34
C TYR A 52 16.51 -28.94 -52.78
N ASP A 53 15.55 -29.59 -52.14
CA ASP A 53 14.12 -29.32 -52.27
C ASP A 53 13.45 -29.42 -50.91
N ALA A 54 12.50 -28.52 -50.65
CA ALA A 54 11.77 -28.45 -49.39
C ALA A 54 10.45 -27.72 -49.56
N HIS A 55 9.55 -27.90 -48.60
CA HIS A 55 8.33 -27.09 -48.51
C HIS A 55 8.68 -25.61 -48.30
N ILE A 56 7.83 -24.74 -48.84
CA ILE A 56 7.97 -23.28 -48.70
C ILE A 56 7.94 -22.94 -47.19
N THR A 57 8.91 -22.15 -46.74
CA THR A 57 9.10 -21.87 -45.31
C THR A 57 8.08 -20.87 -44.79
N ASP A 58 7.80 -19.82 -45.57
CA ASP A 58 6.79 -18.80 -45.26
C ASP A 58 6.37 -18.08 -46.55
N GLN A 59 5.19 -17.45 -46.54
CA GLN A 59 4.69 -16.67 -47.68
C GLN A 59 3.86 -15.45 -47.24
N THR A 60 4.03 -14.33 -47.95
CA THR A 60 3.36 -13.08 -47.59
C THR A 60 2.90 -12.33 -48.84
N VAL A 61 1.64 -11.89 -48.88
CA VAL A 61 1.17 -10.98 -49.93
C VAL A 61 1.75 -9.58 -49.64
N VAL A 62 2.60 -9.08 -50.53
CA VAL A 62 3.32 -7.80 -50.35
C VAL A 62 2.58 -6.65 -51.04
N SER A 63 1.85 -6.93 -52.12
CA SER A 63 1.00 -5.96 -52.82
C SER A 63 -0.16 -6.68 -53.51
N GLU A 64 -1.09 -5.94 -54.12
CA GLU A 64 -2.24 -6.50 -54.86
C GLU A 64 -1.84 -7.57 -55.88
N ASN A 65 -0.62 -7.48 -56.44
CA ASN A 65 -0.14 -8.33 -57.53
C ASN A 65 1.17 -9.06 -57.19
N THR A 66 1.70 -8.94 -55.98
CA THR A 66 3.02 -9.51 -55.60
C THR A 66 2.93 -10.36 -54.35
N ILE A 67 3.44 -11.59 -54.42
CA ILE A 67 3.61 -12.51 -53.30
C ILE A 67 5.10 -12.74 -53.05
N GLN A 68 5.53 -12.65 -51.80
CA GLN A 68 6.84 -13.05 -51.35
C GLN A 68 6.79 -14.50 -50.87
N PHE A 69 7.66 -15.34 -51.41
CA PHE A 69 7.93 -16.69 -50.92
C PHE A 69 9.28 -16.71 -50.20
N VAL A 70 9.28 -17.22 -48.98
CA VAL A 70 10.47 -17.38 -48.14
C VAL A 70 10.91 -18.84 -48.22
N CYS A 71 12.13 -19.02 -48.69
CA CYS A 71 12.75 -20.33 -48.93
C CYS A 71 14.02 -20.43 -48.07
N THR A 72 13.97 -21.18 -46.98
CA THR A 72 15.10 -21.34 -46.05
C THR A 72 15.79 -22.69 -46.25
N ILE A 73 17.11 -22.64 -46.37
CA ILE A 73 17.99 -23.82 -46.41
C ILE A 73 18.70 -23.89 -45.04
N PRO A 74 18.45 -24.95 -44.24
CA PRO A 74 19.09 -25.13 -42.93
C PRO A 74 20.59 -25.46 -43.06
N PRO A 75 21.38 -25.41 -41.97
CA PRO A 75 22.78 -25.84 -42.01
C PRO A 75 22.91 -27.35 -42.21
N GLN A 76 24.04 -27.78 -42.74
CA GLN A 76 24.48 -29.17 -42.93
C GLN A 76 23.62 -30.00 -43.90
N VAL A 77 23.01 -29.36 -44.89
CA VAL A 77 22.24 -30.04 -45.95
C VAL A 77 23.16 -30.71 -46.98
N THR A 78 24.35 -30.15 -47.21
CA THR A 78 25.37 -30.68 -48.13
C THR A 78 26.70 -30.86 -47.40
N GLU A 79 27.51 -31.82 -47.85
CA GLU A 79 28.83 -32.09 -47.24
C GLU A 79 29.88 -31.00 -47.57
N THR A 80 29.67 -30.28 -48.67
CA THR A 80 30.50 -29.16 -49.14
C THR A 80 29.66 -27.94 -49.45
N ASP A 81 30.29 -26.75 -49.46
CA ASP A 81 29.64 -25.51 -49.89
C ASP A 81 29.12 -25.63 -51.32
N GLN A 82 27.95 -25.06 -51.60
CA GLN A 82 27.24 -25.23 -52.87
C GLN A 82 26.77 -23.90 -53.44
N HIS A 83 26.80 -23.74 -54.75
CA HIS A 83 26.27 -22.53 -55.40
C HIS A 83 24.75 -22.60 -55.59
N ILE A 84 24.09 -21.45 -55.37
CA ILE A 84 22.67 -21.24 -55.66
C ILE A 84 22.60 -20.44 -56.97
N LYS A 85 22.28 -21.12 -58.08
CA LYS A 85 22.17 -20.50 -59.40
C LYS A 85 20.74 -20.36 -59.89
N GLU A 86 19.88 -21.34 -59.62
CA GLU A 86 18.46 -21.25 -59.93
C GLU A 86 17.60 -21.69 -58.75
N ILE A 87 16.42 -21.06 -58.65
CA ILE A 87 15.39 -21.34 -57.65
C ILE A 87 14.09 -21.65 -58.41
N TYR A 88 13.42 -22.73 -58.05
CA TYR A 88 12.15 -23.16 -58.64
C TYR A 88 11.06 -23.11 -57.59
N LEU A 89 9.86 -22.64 -57.97
CA LEU A 89 8.65 -22.75 -57.18
C LEU A 89 7.65 -23.66 -57.87
N PHE A 90 7.00 -24.52 -57.09
CA PHE A 90 5.98 -25.44 -57.55
C PHE A 90 4.62 -25.07 -56.98
N GLY A 91 3.57 -25.38 -57.75
CA GLY A 91 2.19 -25.25 -57.32
C GLY A 91 1.34 -26.44 -57.75
N GLU A 92 0.21 -26.62 -57.09
CA GLU A 92 -0.77 -27.67 -57.36
C GLU A 92 -2.14 -27.06 -57.62
N ASN A 93 -2.87 -27.64 -58.56
CA ASN A 93 -4.29 -27.39 -58.75
C ASN A 93 -5.08 -28.47 -57.98
N PRO A 94 -5.97 -28.11 -57.04
CA PRO A 94 -6.65 -29.05 -56.14
C PRO A 94 -7.55 -30.06 -56.87
N ASP A 95 -8.05 -29.71 -58.06
CA ASP A 95 -8.98 -30.54 -58.82
C ASP A 95 -8.24 -31.55 -59.72
N GLU A 96 -7.04 -31.21 -60.19
CA GLU A 96 -6.20 -32.11 -61.01
C GLU A 96 -5.21 -32.93 -60.16
N GLY A 97 -4.90 -32.48 -58.94
CA GLY A 97 -3.98 -33.14 -58.00
C GLY A 97 -2.53 -33.28 -58.50
N SER A 98 -2.19 -32.57 -59.59
CA SER A 98 -0.88 -32.66 -60.24
C SER A 98 -0.05 -31.39 -60.03
N GLU A 99 1.17 -31.57 -59.55
CA GLU A 99 2.12 -30.48 -59.32
C GLU A 99 2.69 -29.95 -60.65
N PHE A 100 2.86 -28.64 -60.74
CA PHE A 100 3.44 -27.97 -61.89
C PHE A 100 4.46 -26.90 -61.47
N LEU A 101 5.40 -26.61 -62.37
CA LEU A 101 6.41 -25.57 -62.18
C LEU A 101 5.74 -24.19 -62.31
N LEU A 102 5.62 -23.47 -61.20
CA LEU A 102 4.94 -22.19 -61.11
C LEU A 102 5.83 -21.03 -61.58
N ALA A 103 7.05 -20.95 -61.04
CA ALA A 103 7.98 -19.86 -61.34
C ALA A 103 9.45 -20.31 -61.22
N ILE A 104 10.33 -19.58 -61.91
CA ILE A 104 11.77 -19.79 -61.91
C ILE A 104 12.43 -18.46 -61.55
N GLY A 105 13.43 -18.48 -60.66
CA GLY A 105 14.15 -17.30 -60.20
C GLY A 105 15.66 -17.44 -60.30
N HIS A 106 16.32 -16.34 -60.66
CA HIS A 106 17.79 -16.19 -60.65
C HIS A 106 18.21 -15.15 -59.61
N PRO A 107 19.19 -15.44 -58.74
CA PRO A 107 19.78 -14.43 -57.88
C PRO A 107 20.60 -13.41 -58.70
N SER A 108 20.54 -12.14 -58.32
CA SER A 108 21.26 -11.04 -58.99
C SER A 108 22.79 -11.14 -58.91
N ASP A 109 23.31 -11.91 -57.96
CA ASP A 109 24.73 -12.06 -57.65
C ASP A 109 25.08 -13.55 -57.48
N ASN A 110 26.36 -13.90 -57.57
CA ASN A 110 26.80 -15.27 -57.26
C ASN A 110 26.56 -15.57 -55.78
N VAL A 111 25.59 -16.43 -55.47
CA VAL A 111 25.26 -16.85 -54.11
C VAL A 111 25.86 -18.22 -53.81
N THR A 112 26.56 -18.32 -52.68
CA THR A 112 27.09 -19.57 -52.16
C THR A 112 26.39 -19.90 -50.84
N TYR A 113 25.85 -21.10 -50.73
CA TYR A 113 25.45 -21.73 -49.49
C TYR A 113 26.68 -22.33 -48.80
N PHE A 114 26.92 -21.93 -47.55
CA PHE A 114 27.98 -22.49 -46.72
C PHE A 114 27.42 -23.62 -45.86
N LYS A 115 28.10 -24.78 -45.84
CA LYS A 115 27.59 -25.99 -45.17
C LYS A 115 27.28 -25.81 -43.68
N ASP A 116 28.02 -24.95 -42.99
CA ASP A 116 27.85 -24.71 -41.54
C ASP A 116 26.89 -23.54 -41.26
N GLY A 117 26.32 -22.93 -42.30
CA GLY A 117 25.40 -21.79 -42.22
C GLY A 117 24.00 -22.11 -42.72
N SER A 118 23.03 -21.31 -42.33
CA SER A 118 21.71 -21.28 -42.96
C SER A 118 21.62 -20.09 -43.92
N ILE A 119 20.80 -20.23 -44.96
CA ILE A 119 20.49 -19.11 -45.85
C ILE A 119 18.99 -19.03 -46.08
N THR A 120 18.45 -17.82 -46.07
CA THR A 120 17.04 -17.56 -46.36
C THR A 120 16.93 -16.70 -47.62
N LEU A 121 16.23 -17.23 -48.61
CA LEU A 121 16.00 -16.60 -49.91
C LEU A 121 14.56 -16.08 -49.96
N ARG A 122 14.39 -14.79 -50.27
CA ARG A 122 13.07 -14.15 -50.37
C ARG A 122 12.78 -13.85 -51.84
N MET A 123 11.89 -14.63 -52.45
CA MET A 123 11.54 -14.50 -53.85
C MET A 123 10.23 -13.73 -54.00
N HIS A 124 10.25 -12.61 -54.72
CA HIS A 124 9.06 -11.83 -55.04
C HIS A 124 8.52 -12.25 -56.40
N VAL A 125 7.31 -12.81 -56.42
CA VAL A 125 6.60 -13.19 -57.64
C VAL A 125 5.50 -12.17 -57.89
N THR A 126 5.59 -11.48 -59.01
CA THR A 126 4.58 -10.50 -59.44
C THR A 126 3.78 -11.05 -60.62
N LEU A 127 2.46 -11.08 -60.50
CA LEU A 127 1.54 -11.46 -61.57
C LEU A 127 0.97 -10.20 -62.21
N ALA A 128 1.17 -10.03 -63.52
CA ALA A 128 0.61 -8.88 -64.23
C ALA A 128 -0.91 -9.06 -64.44
N ASN A 129 -1.70 -8.03 -64.13
CA ASN A 129 -3.14 -7.91 -64.40
C ASN A 129 -4.08 -8.87 -63.64
N ILE A 130 -3.68 -9.43 -62.51
CA ILE A 130 -4.49 -10.35 -61.70
C ILE A 130 -4.28 -10.07 -60.20
N GLN A 131 -5.36 -9.96 -59.41
CA GLN A 131 -5.25 -9.82 -57.95
C GLN A 131 -4.78 -11.13 -57.33
N ALA A 132 -3.55 -11.13 -56.80
CA ALA A 132 -2.87 -12.33 -56.33
C ALA A 132 -3.55 -12.96 -55.10
N SER A 133 -4.23 -12.16 -54.27
CA SER A 133 -4.96 -12.63 -53.08
C SER A 133 -6.23 -13.43 -53.39
N GLN A 134 -6.74 -13.39 -54.63
CA GLN A 134 -7.94 -14.13 -55.04
C GLN A 134 -7.62 -15.42 -55.83
N VAL A 135 -6.34 -15.63 -56.19
CA VAL A 135 -5.91 -16.71 -57.10
C VAL A 135 -5.14 -17.82 -56.39
N PHE A 136 -4.54 -17.50 -55.24
CA PHE A 136 -3.85 -18.49 -54.41
C PHE A 136 -4.64 -18.74 -53.14
N GLU A 137 -4.85 -20.01 -52.83
CA GLU A 137 -5.39 -20.47 -51.56
C GLU A 137 -4.24 -21.19 -50.84
N PHE A 138 -4.05 -20.84 -49.57
CA PHE A 138 -2.89 -21.28 -48.82
C PHE A 138 -3.34 -22.38 -47.85
N LYS A 139 -2.93 -23.63 -48.10
CA LYS A 139 -3.10 -24.71 -47.12
C LYS A 139 -2.09 -24.50 -46.00
N TYR A 140 -2.58 -24.05 -44.85
CA TYR A 140 -1.78 -23.99 -43.63
C TYR A 140 -1.53 -25.42 -43.12
N THR A 141 -0.36 -26.00 -43.41
CA THR A 141 0.03 -27.32 -42.88
C THR A 141 1.03 -27.25 -41.73
N GLY A 142 1.36 -26.06 -41.21
CA GLY A 142 2.47 -25.89 -40.27
C GLY A 142 2.14 -25.36 -38.89
N HIS A 143 1.13 -24.50 -38.73
CA HIS A 143 0.83 -23.86 -37.44
C HIS A 143 -0.67 -23.64 -37.34
N ARG A 144 -1.32 -24.27 -36.36
CA ARG A 144 -2.74 -24.01 -36.03
C ARG A 144 -2.85 -22.52 -35.67
N SER A 145 -3.67 -21.78 -36.41
CA SER A 145 -3.96 -20.39 -36.07
C SER A 145 -4.60 -20.34 -34.67
N ILE A 146 -4.45 -19.22 -33.96
CA ILE A 146 -5.12 -19.03 -32.66
C ILE A 146 -6.64 -19.15 -32.80
N GLU A 147 -7.19 -18.88 -33.98
CA GLU A 147 -8.60 -19.00 -34.29
C GLU A 147 -9.03 -20.46 -34.51
N GLU A 148 -8.18 -21.32 -35.09
CA GLU A 148 -8.40 -22.78 -35.16
C GLU A 148 -8.21 -23.48 -33.80
N HIS A 149 -7.23 -23.07 -33.01
CA HIS A 149 -7.04 -23.56 -31.64
C HIS A 149 -8.22 -23.19 -30.72
N ASN A 150 -8.84 -22.04 -30.94
CA ASN A 150 -10.03 -21.60 -30.20
C ASN A 150 -11.34 -22.21 -30.72
N THR A 151 -11.35 -22.86 -31.88
CA THR A 151 -12.53 -23.52 -32.47
C THR A 151 -12.49 -25.05 -32.39
N ASP A 152 -11.32 -25.63 -32.13
CA ASP A 152 -11.16 -27.06 -31.83
C ASP A 152 -11.56 -27.35 -30.36
N ALA A 153 -12.71 -28.00 -30.18
CA ALA A 153 -13.25 -28.41 -28.87
C ALA A 153 -12.33 -29.38 -28.10
N THR A 154 -11.31 -29.95 -28.76
CA THR A 154 -10.32 -30.87 -28.19
C THR A 154 -8.92 -30.27 -28.05
N ALA A 155 -8.65 -29.06 -28.54
CA ALA A 155 -7.30 -28.45 -28.55
C ALA A 155 -6.67 -28.31 -27.16
N HIS A 156 -7.52 -28.22 -26.14
CA HIS A 156 -7.10 -28.12 -24.75
C HIS A 156 -7.45 -29.38 -23.94
N GLN A 157 -7.86 -30.50 -24.53
CA GLN A 157 -8.30 -31.67 -23.73
C GLN A 157 -7.19 -32.22 -22.83
N GLU A 158 -5.93 -32.25 -23.27
CA GLU A 158 -4.82 -32.65 -22.41
C GLU A 158 -4.50 -31.59 -21.34
N LEU A 159 -4.58 -30.31 -21.68
CA LEU A 159 -4.28 -29.19 -20.77
C LEU A 159 -5.39 -28.98 -19.73
N PHE A 160 -6.65 -29.07 -20.15
CA PHE A 160 -7.83 -29.16 -19.29
C PHE A 160 -7.89 -30.49 -18.56
N GLY A 161 -7.43 -31.60 -19.13
CA GLY A 161 -7.29 -32.87 -18.42
C GLY A 161 -6.29 -32.74 -17.27
N THR A 162 -5.11 -32.19 -17.55
CA THR A 162 -4.07 -31.95 -16.55
C THR A 162 -4.51 -30.92 -15.52
N LEU A 163 -5.17 -29.83 -15.92
CA LEU A 163 -5.71 -28.81 -15.02
C LEU A 163 -6.89 -29.35 -14.20
N THR A 164 -7.77 -30.15 -14.80
CA THR A 164 -8.89 -30.81 -14.09
C THR A 164 -8.36 -31.83 -13.11
N ASP A 165 -7.30 -32.57 -13.46
CA ASP A 165 -6.61 -33.50 -12.56
C ASP A 165 -5.89 -32.76 -11.44
N GLN A 166 -5.30 -31.59 -11.71
CA GLN A 166 -4.71 -30.72 -10.68
C GLN A 166 -5.78 -30.11 -9.76
N ILE A 167 -6.89 -29.60 -10.31
CA ILE A 167 -8.03 -29.07 -9.54
C ILE A 167 -8.70 -30.18 -8.75
N LYS A 168 -8.81 -31.38 -9.31
CA LYS A 168 -9.32 -32.57 -8.64
C LYS A 168 -8.36 -33.00 -7.54
N ALA A 169 -7.04 -33.03 -7.77
CA ALA A 169 -6.05 -33.34 -6.74
C ALA A 169 -6.06 -32.30 -5.60
N LEU A 170 -6.16 -31.01 -5.92
CA LEU A 170 -6.29 -29.94 -4.94
C LEU A 170 -7.61 -30.06 -4.17
N GLY A 171 -8.71 -30.34 -4.87
CA GLY A 171 -10.03 -30.57 -4.30
C GLY A 171 -10.08 -31.80 -3.39
N GLU A 172 -9.51 -32.93 -3.80
CA GLU A 172 -9.44 -34.18 -3.04
C GLU A 172 -8.48 -34.09 -1.84
N THR A 173 -7.55 -33.13 -1.85
CA THR A 173 -6.71 -32.80 -0.68
C THR A 173 -7.53 -32.09 0.41
N ILE A 174 -8.59 -31.36 0.05
CA ILE A 174 -9.37 -30.50 0.96
C ILE A 174 -10.76 -31.10 1.28
N LEU A 175 -11.40 -31.76 0.31
CA LEU A 175 -12.77 -32.28 0.35
C LEU A 175 -12.79 -33.77 0.02
N VAL A 176 -13.62 -34.53 0.71
CA VAL A 176 -13.81 -35.97 0.45
C VAL A 176 -14.95 -36.16 -0.57
N ASP A 177 -14.77 -37.08 -1.54
CA ASP A 177 -15.82 -37.44 -2.51
C ASP A 177 -17.11 -37.86 -1.79
N GLY A 178 -18.23 -37.22 -2.12
CA GLY A 178 -19.52 -37.49 -1.49
C GLY A 178 -19.86 -36.62 -0.28
N GLN A 179 -19.11 -35.55 -0.02
CA GLN A 179 -19.32 -34.64 1.11
C GLN A 179 -19.92 -33.28 0.66
N LEU A 180 -20.61 -32.58 1.57
CA LEU A 180 -21.04 -31.21 1.35
C LEU A 180 -19.88 -30.22 1.56
N ALA A 181 -19.73 -29.26 0.65
CA ALA A 181 -18.81 -28.14 0.80
C ALA A 181 -19.45 -26.94 1.49
N SER A 182 -20.75 -26.72 1.30
CA SER A 182 -21.53 -25.68 1.98
C SER A 182 -23.03 -25.92 1.88
N GLY A 183 -23.82 -25.32 2.78
CA GLY A 183 -25.28 -25.46 2.81
C GLY A 183 -25.76 -26.82 3.35
N GLY A 184 -27.02 -27.16 3.09
CA GLY A 184 -27.62 -28.43 3.53
C GLY A 184 -28.03 -28.47 5.01
N SER A 185 -28.26 -27.32 5.62
CA SER A 185 -28.89 -27.22 6.94
C SER A 185 -30.24 -27.92 6.93
N MET A 186 -30.53 -28.62 8.02
CA MET A 186 -31.70 -29.48 8.12
C MET A 186 -32.55 -29.10 9.32
N TYR A 187 -33.83 -28.86 9.08
CA TYR A 187 -34.83 -28.56 10.10
C TYR A 187 -35.85 -29.70 10.18
N ILE A 188 -36.04 -30.26 11.37
CA ILE A 188 -36.96 -31.37 11.63
C ILE A 188 -38.17 -30.85 12.41
N ASP A 189 -39.36 -30.96 11.83
CA ASP A 189 -40.62 -30.81 12.57
C ASP A 189 -40.95 -32.11 13.30
N ARG A 190 -40.79 -32.09 14.62
CA ARG A 190 -40.98 -33.26 15.51
C ARG A 190 -42.44 -33.64 15.73
N ALA A 191 -43.40 -32.79 15.36
CA ALA A 191 -44.82 -33.15 15.44
C ALA A 191 -45.27 -33.99 14.24
N THR A 192 -44.65 -33.78 13.08
CA THR A 192 -45.09 -34.36 11.80
C THR A 192 -44.06 -35.30 11.15
N GLY A 193 -42.81 -35.31 11.63
CA GLY A 193 -41.71 -36.06 11.00
C GLY A 193 -41.24 -35.45 9.68
N ARG A 194 -41.69 -34.24 9.33
CA ARG A 194 -41.32 -33.55 8.09
C ARG A 194 -40.02 -32.81 8.29
N CYS A 195 -39.09 -33.04 7.38
CA CYS A 195 -37.74 -32.53 7.45
C CYS A 195 -37.46 -31.66 6.22
N LYS A 196 -37.17 -30.38 6.45
CA LYS A 196 -36.75 -29.44 5.38
C LYS A 196 -35.24 -29.37 5.34
N VAL A 197 -34.68 -29.50 4.15
CA VAL A 197 -33.23 -29.40 3.92
C VAL A 197 -32.97 -28.27 2.95
N ASP A 198 -32.09 -27.36 3.31
CA ASP A 198 -31.73 -26.22 2.47
C ASP A 198 -30.92 -26.66 1.25
N SER A 199 -30.78 -25.75 0.28
CA SER A 199 -29.87 -25.99 -0.84
C SER A 199 -28.43 -26.14 -0.36
N ALA A 200 -27.64 -26.93 -1.09
CA ALA A 200 -26.28 -27.27 -0.70
C ALA A 200 -25.35 -27.38 -1.91
N ARG A 201 -24.05 -27.27 -1.67
CA ARG A 201 -23.00 -27.62 -2.63
C ARG A 201 -22.42 -28.97 -2.26
N PHE A 202 -22.54 -29.94 -3.15
CA PHE A 202 -22.12 -31.33 -2.98
C PHE A 202 -20.90 -31.62 -3.86
N TYR A 203 -19.82 -32.10 -3.25
CA TYR A 203 -18.59 -32.41 -3.97
C TYR A 203 -18.60 -33.84 -4.49
N HIS A 204 -18.41 -34.01 -5.80
CA HIS A 204 -18.29 -35.32 -6.41
C HIS A 204 -17.25 -35.36 -7.54
N LYS A 205 -16.24 -36.24 -7.41
CA LYS A 205 -15.18 -36.51 -8.39
C LYS A 205 -14.55 -35.24 -8.99
N GLY A 206 -14.12 -34.30 -8.15
CA GLY A 206 -13.47 -33.06 -8.60
C GLY A 206 -14.40 -31.88 -8.86
N VAL A 207 -15.72 -32.06 -8.82
CA VAL A 207 -16.69 -31.02 -9.18
C VAL A 207 -17.69 -30.74 -8.05
N LEU A 208 -18.01 -29.46 -7.83
CA LEU A 208 -19.06 -29.03 -6.90
C LEU A 208 -20.40 -28.89 -7.63
N TYR A 209 -21.33 -29.77 -7.30
CA TYR A 209 -22.70 -29.72 -7.78
C TYR A 209 -23.61 -28.96 -6.82
N THR A 210 -24.62 -28.28 -7.34
CA THR A 210 -25.67 -27.66 -6.52
C THR A 210 -26.82 -28.65 -6.33
N VAL A 211 -27.17 -28.90 -5.07
CA VAL A 211 -28.36 -29.67 -4.68
C VAL A 211 -29.45 -28.66 -4.28
N PRO A 212 -30.60 -28.63 -4.97
CA PRO A 212 -31.72 -27.76 -4.59
C PRO A 212 -32.25 -28.09 -3.19
N ALA A 213 -32.91 -27.13 -2.55
CA ALA A 213 -33.60 -27.38 -1.28
C ALA A 213 -34.67 -28.48 -1.48
N GLY A 214 -34.86 -29.31 -0.46
CA GLY A 214 -35.75 -30.47 -0.53
C GLY A 214 -36.50 -30.71 0.78
N GLU A 215 -37.55 -31.51 0.69
CA GLU A 215 -38.32 -31.95 1.85
C GLU A 215 -38.33 -33.48 1.89
N VAL A 216 -38.06 -34.04 3.07
CA VAL A 216 -37.95 -35.48 3.30
C VAL A 216 -38.77 -35.84 4.53
N ILE A 217 -39.41 -37.02 4.55
CA ILE A 217 -40.13 -37.51 5.72
C ILE A 217 -39.22 -38.51 6.45
N ILE A 218 -39.07 -38.32 7.76
CA ILE A 218 -38.21 -39.15 8.61
C ILE A 218 -39.02 -39.76 9.77
N PRO A 219 -38.71 -40.99 10.20
CA PRO A 219 -39.35 -41.59 11.36
C PRO A 219 -38.90 -40.89 12.65
N LEU A 220 -39.83 -40.72 13.59
CA LEU A 220 -39.57 -40.13 14.91
C LEU A 220 -39.01 -41.12 15.94
N SER A 221 -38.84 -42.38 15.56
CA SER A 221 -38.22 -43.44 16.38
C SER A 221 -37.28 -44.29 15.54
N GLY A 222 -36.08 -44.58 16.05
CA GLY A 222 -35.02 -45.31 15.36
C GLY A 222 -34.01 -44.41 14.66
N VAL A 223 -33.02 -45.03 14.02
CA VAL A 223 -31.93 -44.36 13.30
C VAL A 223 -32.22 -44.34 11.80
N MET A 224 -32.09 -43.17 11.16
CA MET A 224 -32.38 -42.93 9.75
C MET A 224 -31.28 -42.05 9.12
N GLY A 225 -30.71 -42.51 8.00
CA GLY A 225 -29.83 -41.68 7.16
C GLY A 225 -30.64 -40.81 6.20
N VAL A 226 -30.31 -39.52 6.15
CA VAL A 226 -30.78 -38.54 5.15
C VAL A 226 -29.57 -38.09 4.33
N GLY A 227 -29.71 -38.05 3.01
CA GLY A 227 -28.58 -37.87 2.12
C GLY A 227 -28.96 -37.41 0.72
N VAL A 228 -27.97 -37.39 -0.16
CA VAL A 228 -28.11 -36.95 -1.54
C VAL A 228 -28.11 -38.15 -2.47
N TRP A 229 -29.14 -38.24 -3.31
CA TRP A 229 -29.22 -39.15 -4.43
C TRP A 229 -28.66 -38.50 -5.68
N LEU A 230 -27.73 -39.17 -6.34
CA LEU A 230 -27.17 -38.81 -7.64
C LEU A 230 -27.82 -39.69 -8.71
N SER A 231 -28.33 -39.07 -9.77
CA SER A 231 -28.76 -39.75 -11.00
C SER A 231 -27.99 -39.19 -12.18
N THR A 232 -27.58 -40.07 -13.09
CA THR A 232 -26.91 -39.70 -14.34
C THR A 232 -27.81 -40.13 -15.49
N ASP A 233 -28.16 -39.19 -16.35
CA ASP A 233 -28.85 -39.50 -17.60
C ASP A 233 -27.89 -40.24 -18.55
N THR A 234 -28.32 -41.38 -19.08
CA THR A 234 -27.48 -42.22 -19.96
C THR A 234 -27.23 -41.60 -21.33
N ASP A 235 -28.11 -40.72 -21.81
CA ASP A 235 -28.04 -40.14 -23.15
C ASP A 235 -27.34 -38.78 -23.14
N THR A 236 -27.59 -37.94 -22.13
CA THR A 236 -27.02 -36.59 -22.04
C THR A 236 -25.80 -36.48 -21.12
N GLN A 237 -25.51 -37.53 -20.34
CA GLN A 237 -24.55 -37.51 -19.22
C GLN A 237 -24.80 -36.43 -18.16
N GLU A 238 -25.99 -35.82 -18.15
CA GLU A 238 -26.35 -34.80 -17.17
C GLU A 238 -26.58 -35.44 -15.80
N LYS A 239 -26.01 -34.83 -14.76
CA LYS A 239 -26.13 -35.30 -13.37
C LYS A 239 -27.16 -34.49 -12.63
N THR A 240 -28.17 -35.16 -12.07
CA THR A 240 -29.18 -34.56 -11.21
C THR A 240 -29.03 -35.04 -9.78
N LEU A 241 -29.13 -34.12 -8.82
CA LEU A 241 -29.01 -34.41 -7.40
C LEU A 241 -30.26 -34.00 -6.63
N LYS A 242 -30.73 -34.88 -5.74
CA LYS A 242 -31.92 -34.64 -4.90
C LYS A 242 -31.71 -35.16 -3.48
N TRP A 243 -32.31 -34.48 -2.51
CA TRP A 243 -32.40 -34.95 -1.13
C TRP A 243 -33.34 -36.16 -1.01
N GLY A 244 -32.99 -37.13 -0.16
CA GLY A 244 -33.84 -38.27 0.15
C GLY A 244 -33.31 -39.10 1.31
N THR A 245 -34.08 -40.13 1.70
CA THR A 245 -33.62 -41.13 2.67
C THR A 245 -33.00 -42.33 1.97
N ARG A 246 -32.24 -43.13 2.70
CA ARG A 246 -31.70 -44.40 2.19
C ARG A 246 -32.78 -45.38 1.71
N HIS A 247 -33.98 -45.30 2.29
CA HIS A 247 -35.08 -46.23 2.03
C HIS A 247 -36.04 -45.75 0.94
N GLN A 248 -35.90 -44.51 0.47
CA GLN A 248 -36.69 -43.95 -0.61
C GLN A 248 -35.76 -43.56 -1.76
N SER A 249 -35.60 -44.48 -2.73
CA SER A 249 -34.73 -44.27 -3.88
C SER A 249 -35.17 -43.09 -4.73
N ALA A 250 -34.29 -42.10 -4.90
CA ALA A 250 -34.52 -40.93 -5.76
C ALA A 250 -33.42 -40.74 -6.82
N GLY A 251 -32.56 -41.74 -7.02
CA GLY A 251 -31.46 -41.74 -8.00
C GLY A 251 -30.75 -43.09 -8.06
N THR A 252 -29.58 -43.13 -8.72
CA THR A 252 -28.80 -44.37 -8.93
C THR A 252 -27.76 -44.62 -7.85
N ARG A 253 -27.24 -43.57 -7.19
CA ARG A 253 -26.26 -43.68 -6.10
C ARG A 253 -26.63 -42.77 -4.93
N TYR A 254 -26.53 -43.30 -3.72
CA TYR A 254 -26.85 -42.60 -2.48
C TYR A 254 -25.60 -42.25 -1.68
N TYR A 255 -25.54 -41.01 -1.19
CA TYR A 255 -24.52 -40.51 -0.27
C TYR A 255 -25.18 -40.05 1.02
N GLU A 256 -24.87 -40.71 2.13
CA GLU A 256 -25.42 -40.38 3.45
C GLU A 256 -24.71 -39.14 4.01
N ILE A 257 -25.47 -38.09 4.33
CA ILE A 257 -24.94 -36.81 4.79
C ILE A 257 -25.28 -36.55 6.26
N HIS A 258 -26.55 -36.78 6.61
CA HIS A 258 -27.12 -36.55 7.93
C HIS A 258 -27.62 -37.88 8.49
N VAL A 259 -27.43 -38.11 9.78
CA VAL A 259 -28.06 -39.24 10.48
C VAL A 259 -29.05 -38.66 11.48
N VAL A 260 -30.26 -39.20 11.55
CA VAL A 260 -31.26 -38.80 12.54
C VAL A 260 -31.55 -39.99 13.43
N GLU A 261 -31.48 -39.82 14.75
CA GLU A 261 -31.90 -40.83 15.73
C GLU A 261 -33.01 -40.25 16.59
N ASP A 262 -34.16 -40.94 16.66
CA ASP A 262 -35.32 -40.55 17.47
C ASP A 262 -35.77 -39.09 17.27
N GLY A 263 -35.66 -38.59 16.03
CA GLY A 263 -36.00 -37.21 15.67
C GLY A 263 -34.91 -36.16 15.95
N TYR A 264 -33.70 -36.57 16.34
CA TYR A 264 -32.54 -35.70 16.60
C TYR A 264 -31.42 -35.93 15.57
N LEU A 265 -30.84 -34.84 15.03
CA LEU A 265 -29.73 -34.89 14.07
C LEU A 265 -28.40 -35.27 14.74
N LYS A 266 -27.67 -36.21 14.13
CA LYS A 266 -26.31 -36.71 14.44
C LYS A 266 -25.36 -36.42 13.27
N THR A 267 -24.13 -36.00 13.57
CA THR A 267 -23.07 -35.67 12.60
C THR A 267 -22.14 -36.86 12.33
N VAL A 268 -21.68 -37.09 11.09
CA VAL A 268 -20.76 -38.19 10.68
C VAL A 268 -19.48 -37.65 10.01
N VAL A 269 -18.29 -38.20 10.32
CA VAL A 269 -17.00 -37.87 9.66
C VAL A 269 -16.17 -39.14 9.38
N LYS A 270 -15.72 -39.35 8.13
CA LYS A 270 -14.81 -40.45 7.68
C LYS A 270 -15.30 -41.89 7.91
N GLY A 271 -16.61 -42.14 7.80
CA GLY A 271 -17.15 -43.51 7.87
C GLY A 271 -17.11 -44.15 9.27
N GLU A 272 -16.60 -43.43 10.28
CA GLU A 272 -16.82 -43.71 11.69
C GLU A 272 -17.61 -42.54 12.31
N ILE A 273 -18.49 -42.86 13.26
CA ILE A 273 -19.24 -41.84 13.99
C ILE A 273 -18.32 -41.27 15.07
N VAL A 274 -17.56 -40.23 14.76
CA VAL A 274 -16.77 -39.46 15.73
C VAL A 274 -17.02 -37.96 15.58
N GLN A 275 -17.35 -37.35 16.73
CA GLN A 275 -17.66 -35.94 16.94
C GLN A 275 -16.49 -35.03 16.53
N GLU A 276 -16.68 -34.22 15.50
CA GLU A 276 -16.43 -32.76 15.49
C GLU A 276 -16.15 -32.26 14.06
N PRO A 277 -16.82 -31.18 13.59
CA PRO A 277 -16.48 -30.56 12.31
C PRO A 277 -15.02 -30.07 12.29
N VAL A 278 -14.37 -30.07 11.11
CA VAL A 278 -12.99 -29.56 10.93
C VAL A 278 -12.83 -28.14 11.50
N SER A 279 -13.89 -27.33 11.44
CA SER A 279 -13.91 -26.01 12.09
C SER A 279 -13.83 -26.09 13.62
N SER A 280 -14.53 -27.02 14.28
CA SER A 280 -14.38 -27.18 15.74
C SER A 280 -13.07 -27.87 16.11
N ALA A 281 -12.50 -28.71 15.26
CA ALA A 281 -11.16 -29.27 15.47
C ALA A 281 -10.07 -28.17 15.43
N ILE A 282 -10.19 -27.20 14.52
CA ILE A 282 -9.29 -26.02 14.45
C ILE A 282 -9.52 -25.10 15.64
N VAL A 283 -10.78 -24.78 15.97
CA VAL A 283 -11.16 -23.96 17.13
C VAL A 283 -10.66 -24.62 18.42
N ARG A 284 -10.79 -25.95 18.57
CA ARG A 284 -10.29 -26.70 19.71
C ARG A 284 -8.77 -26.70 19.76
N TYR A 285 -8.10 -26.96 18.64
CA TYR A 285 -6.63 -26.91 18.59
C TYR A 285 -6.10 -25.54 19.00
N ASP A 286 -6.67 -24.47 18.43
CA ASP A 286 -6.26 -23.10 18.75
C ASP A 286 -6.55 -22.73 20.20
N ARG A 287 -7.75 -23.07 20.70
CA ARG A 287 -8.12 -22.88 22.11
C ARG A 287 -7.21 -23.63 23.07
N ASP A 288 -6.93 -24.90 22.79
CA ASP A 288 -6.14 -25.76 23.67
C ASP A 288 -4.63 -25.40 23.60
N ALA A 289 -4.17 -24.84 22.47
CA ALA A 289 -2.77 -24.41 22.29
C ALA A 289 -2.49 -22.99 22.83
N ASN A 290 -3.39 -22.03 22.55
CA ASN A 290 -3.13 -20.60 22.71
C ASN A 290 -4.15 -19.88 23.63
N GLY A 291 -5.31 -20.49 23.91
CA GLY A 291 -6.39 -19.84 24.65
C GLY A 291 -7.09 -18.74 23.85
N SER A 292 -7.46 -17.63 24.51
CA SER A 292 -8.01 -16.43 23.86
C SER A 292 -6.93 -15.34 23.78
N TYR A 293 -6.78 -14.70 22.62
CA TYR A 293 -5.69 -13.76 22.37
C TYR A 293 -6.01 -12.76 21.24
N VAL A 294 -5.32 -11.63 21.25
CA VAL A 294 -5.32 -10.60 20.19
C VAL A 294 -4.31 -11.00 19.11
N VAL A 295 -4.74 -10.98 17.85
CA VAL A 295 -3.86 -11.24 16.70
C VAL A 295 -3.19 -9.95 16.26
N ASN A 296 -3.95 -8.86 16.14
CA ASN A 296 -3.45 -7.53 15.83
C ASN A 296 -4.47 -6.44 16.21
N GLY A 297 -3.98 -5.23 16.48
CA GLY A 297 -4.83 -4.07 16.78
C GLY A 297 -5.52 -4.18 18.14
N LEU A 298 -6.79 -3.77 18.22
CA LEU A 298 -7.62 -3.78 19.44
C LEU A 298 -7.00 -3.05 20.64
N LYS A 299 -6.25 -1.96 20.38
CA LYS A 299 -5.66 -1.13 21.44
C LYS A 299 -6.71 -0.22 22.04
N ALA A 300 -6.73 -0.10 23.37
CA ALA A 300 -7.70 0.72 24.06
C ALA A 300 -7.07 2.02 24.57
N THR A 301 -7.68 3.16 24.26
CA THR A 301 -7.25 4.48 24.72
C THR A 301 -8.41 5.26 25.30
N ILE A 302 -8.12 6.23 26.16
CA ILE A 302 -9.11 7.19 26.65
C ILE A 302 -8.88 8.50 25.88
N THR A 303 -9.90 8.98 25.18
CA THR A 303 -9.78 10.16 24.31
C THR A 303 -10.46 11.40 24.88
N GLU A 304 -11.65 11.23 25.44
CA GLU A 304 -12.43 12.32 26.03
C GLU A 304 -12.72 12.02 27.51
N THR A 305 -12.63 13.04 28.36
CA THR A 305 -13.01 12.97 29.77
C THR A 305 -13.76 14.24 30.12
N ASP A 306 -15.02 14.08 30.51
CA ASP A 306 -15.91 15.10 31.06
C ASP A 306 -15.90 15.03 32.60
N ASP A 307 -16.59 15.95 33.27
CA ASP A 307 -16.71 15.96 34.74
C ASP A 307 -17.40 14.71 35.33
N SER A 308 -18.15 13.95 34.52
CA SER A 308 -18.95 12.79 34.97
C SER A 308 -18.79 11.52 34.13
N SER A 309 -17.98 11.56 33.06
CA SER A 309 -17.85 10.44 32.13
C SER A 309 -16.54 10.47 31.36
N TYR A 310 -16.14 9.33 30.81
CA TYR A 310 -14.99 9.20 29.92
C TYR A 310 -15.34 8.30 28.73
N VAL A 311 -14.63 8.49 27.62
CA VAL A 311 -14.82 7.69 26.41
C VAL A 311 -13.62 6.77 26.21
N ILE A 312 -13.90 5.47 26.15
CA ILE A 312 -12.93 4.43 25.79
C ILE A 312 -13.03 4.21 24.29
N GLN A 313 -11.92 4.39 23.59
CA GLN A 313 -11.80 4.13 22.17
C GLN A 313 -10.96 2.86 21.96
N VAL A 314 -11.49 1.90 21.20
CA VAL A 314 -10.78 0.67 20.84
C VAL A 314 -10.59 0.61 19.34
N SER A 315 -9.33 0.51 18.89
CA SER A 315 -8.97 0.50 17.48
C SER A 315 -9.50 -0.73 16.73
N GLU A 316 -9.57 -0.67 15.40
CA GLU A 316 -9.80 -1.87 14.59
C GLU A 316 -8.75 -2.96 14.86
N GLY A 317 -9.11 -4.21 14.57
CA GLY A 317 -8.22 -5.35 14.81
C GLY A 317 -8.91 -6.71 14.77
N LYS A 318 -8.15 -7.73 15.13
CA LYS A 318 -8.59 -9.13 15.17
C LYS A 318 -8.20 -9.80 16.47
N ALA A 319 -9.09 -10.63 16.99
CA ALA A 319 -8.84 -11.48 18.14
C ALA A 319 -9.43 -12.87 17.93
N HIS A 320 -8.87 -13.85 18.60
CA HIS A 320 -9.43 -15.18 18.73
C HIS A 320 -9.94 -15.36 20.16
N ILE A 321 -11.22 -15.71 20.30
CA ILE A 321 -11.85 -15.98 21.60
C ILE A 321 -12.28 -17.43 21.62
N ASP A 322 -11.64 -18.23 22.47
CA ASP A 322 -11.80 -19.68 22.56
C ASP A 322 -11.74 -20.38 21.19
N GLY A 323 -10.78 -19.96 20.36
CA GLY A 323 -10.54 -20.48 19.01
C GLY A 323 -11.46 -19.92 17.92
N THR A 324 -12.39 -19.01 18.23
CA THR A 324 -13.26 -18.36 17.23
C THR A 324 -12.71 -16.99 16.86
N GLU A 325 -12.51 -16.73 15.55
CA GLU A 325 -12.06 -15.42 15.05
C GLU A 325 -13.16 -14.36 15.18
N ILE A 326 -12.83 -13.25 15.83
CA ILE A 326 -13.64 -12.03 15.93
C ILE A 326 -12.87 -10.91 15.25
N LYS A 327 -13.49 -10.30 14.23
CA LYS A 327 -12.88 -9.23 13.44
C LYS A 327 -13.62 -7.92 13.63
N GLN A 328 -12.95 -6.94 14.23
CA GLN A 328 -13.45 -5.58 14.38
C GLN A 328 -12.98 -4.72 13.22
N HIS A 329 -13.93 -4.21 12.42
CA HIS A 329 -13.64 -3.54 11.15
C HIS A 329 -13.42 -2.03 11.28
N LYS A 330 -13.79 -1.46 12.42
CA LYS A 330 -13.71 -0.03 12.69
C LYS A 330 -13.41 0.20 14.16
N THR A 331 -12.86 1.37 14.46
CA THR A 331 -12.81 1.88 15.82
C THR A 331 -14.19 1.91 16.46
N VAL A 332 -14.28 1.45 17.70
CA VAL A 332 -15.49 1.54 18.53
C VAL A 332 -15.21 2.45 19.72
N GLU A 333 -16.16 3.33 20.01
CA GLU A 333 -16.12 4.24 21.14
C GLU A 333 -17.23 3.84 22.14
N ILE A 334 -16.88 3.83 23.42
CA ILE A 334 -17.76 3.43 24.52
C ILE A 334 -17.71 4.54 25.55
N LYS A 335 -18.85 5.19 25.79
CA LYS A 335 -18.98 6.22 26.82
C LYS A 335 -19.36 5.57 28.14
N GLU A 336 -18.52 5.77 29.16
CA GLU A 336 -18.70 5.24 30.51
C GLU A 336 -18.85 6.39 31.52
N TYR A 337 -19.76 6.22 32.49
CA TYR A 337 -19.99 7.20 33.55
C TYR A 337 -19.14 6.88 34.79
N PHE A 338 -18.75 7.91 35.54
CA PHE A 338 -18.09 7.73 36.83
C PHE A 338 -19.04 7.12 37.86
N ASP A 339 -18.66 5.97 38.40
CA ASP A 339 -19.45 5.18 39.35
C ASP A 339 -18.57 4.66 40.52
N PRO A 340 -17.95 5.55 41.31
CA PRO A 340 -17.01 5.16 42.36
C PRO A 340 -17.69 4.34 43.47
N ASP A 341 -16.93 3.42 44.06
CA ASP A 341 -17.33 2.79 45.33
C ASP A 341 -16.89 3.70 46.49
N THR A 342 -17.70 3.78 47.54
CA THR A 342 -17.40 4.62 48.70
C THR A 342 -17.16 3.78 49.97
N ALA A 343 -16.37 4.32 50.89
CA ALA A 343 -16.19 3.76 52.22
C ALA A 343 -16.35 4.82 53.32
N PRO A 344 -17.02 4.49 54.44
CA PRO A 344 -17.13 5.41 55.55
C PRO A 344 -15.82 5.49 56.35
N VAL A 345 -15.41 6.72 56.67
CA VAL A 345 -14.38 7.04 57.65
C VAL A 345 -15.08 7.67 58.85
N ALA A 346 -14.99 7.00 60.00
CA ALA A 346 -15.68 7.43 61.22
C ALA A 346 -14.71 8.12 62.18
N ALA A 347 -15.13 9.26 62.71
CA ALA A 347 -14.47 9.98 63.80
C ALA A 347 -12.96 10.27 63.57
N GLU A 348 -12.60 10.75 62.38
CA GLU A 348 -11.27 11.29 62.10
C GLU A 348 -11.00 12.53 62.97
N ARG A 349 -9.93 12.51 63.76
CA ARG A 349 -9.64 13.56 64.74
C ARG A 349 -8.77 14.66 64.15
N HIS A 350 -9.22 15.90 64.33
CA HIS A 350 -8.48 17.12 64.01
C HIS A 350 -8.39 18.06 65.21
N THR A 351 -7.53 19.07 65.13
CA THR A 351 -7.40 20.13 66.15
C THR A 351 -7.74 21.46 65.51
N PHE A 352 -8.63 22.23 66.12
CA PHE A 352 -9.08 23.51 65.58
C PHE A 352 -8.03 24.60 65.81
N LYS A 353 -7.43 25.06 64.71
CA LYS A 353 -6.46 26.17 64.67
C LYS A 353 -6.86 27.14 63.56
N PRO A 354 -7.77 28.08 63.86
CA PRO A 354 -8.28 29.00 62.86
C PRO A 354 -7.23 30.03 62.43
N ASP A 355 -7.47 30.64 61.26
CA ASP A 355 -6.75 31.82 60.82
C ASP A 355 -7.18 33.08 61.61
N ALA A 356 -6.60 34.23 61.25
CA ALA A 356 -6.94 35.52 61.88
C ALA A 356 -8.42 35.94 61.74
N LYS A 357 -9.20 35.25 60.90
CA LYS A 357 -10.64 35.48 60.70
C LYS A 357 -11.51 34.48 61.47
N GLY A 358 -10.92 33.54 62.21
CA GLY A 358 -11.66 32.52 62.95
C GLY A 358 -12.07 31.29 62.11
N ILE A 359 -11.49 31.12 60.91
CA ILE A 359 -11.85 30.05 59.96
C ILE A 359 -10.67 29.09 59.79
N MET A 360 -10.95 27.78 59.76
CA MET A 360 -9.95 26.75 59.48
C MET A 360 -10.34 25.95 58.22
N GLY A 361 -9.43 25.84 57.27
CA GLY A 361 -9.51 24.83 56.21
C GLY A 361 -9.13 23.46 56.75
N VAL A 362 -10.04 22.49 56.68
CA VAL A 362 -9.85 21.13 57.17
C VAL A 362 -9.53 20.22 55.99
N SER A 363 -8.29 19.75 55.93
CA SER A 363 -7.86 18.72 54.97
C SER A 363 -8.05 17.35 55.59
N LEU A 364 -8.91 16.52 54.99
CA LEU A 364 -9.16 15.16 55.48
C LEU A 364 -8.03 14.22 55.08
N PHE A 365 -7.81 13.15 55.85
CA PHE A 365 -6.70 12.21 55.62
C PHE A 365 -6.92 11.30 54.41
N GLU A 366 -8.13 10.74 54.26
CA GLU A 366 -8.46 9.82 53.18
C GLU A 366 -9.16 10.57 52.04
N GLN A 367 -8.37 10.95 51.02
CA GLN A 367 -8.83 11.67 49.83
C GLN A 367 -8.80 10.75 48.60
N PRO A 368 -9.71 10.92 47.62
CA PRO A 368 -10.72 11.98 47.50
C PRO A 368 -11.99 11.74 48.32
N VAL A 369 -12.62 12.81 48.80
CA VAL A 369 -13.89 12.77 49.55
C VAL A 369 -15.09 12.64 48.61
N ALA A 370 -16.10 11.87 49.00
CA ALA A 370 -17.39 11.79 48.29
C ALA A 370 -18.20 13.08 48.53
N THR A 371 -18.10 14.04 47.62
CA THR A 371 -18.69 15.39 47.77
C THR A 371 -20.23 15.41 47.72
N ASP A 372 -20.84 14.36 47.16
CA ASP A 372 -22.29 14.15 47.15
C ASP A 372 -22.85 13.64 48.48
N LYS A 373 -21.97 13.28 49.43
CA LYS A 373 -22.33 12.78 50.76
C LYS A 373 -22.12 13.85 51.84
N PRO A 374 -22.99 13.90 52.86
CA PRO A 374 -22.82 14.84 53.97
C PRO A 374 -21.60 14.49 54.83
N ILE A 375 -20.85 15.50 55.25
CA ILE A 375 -19.82 15.38 56.29
C ILE A 375 -20.44 15.74 57.64
N ARG A 376 -20.28 14.86 58.64
CA ARG A 376 -20.70 15.12 60.02
C ARG A 376 -19.50 15.54 60.86
N VAL A 377 -19.60 16.66 61.55
CA VAL A 377 -18.54 17.23 62.39
C VAL A 377 -19.05 17.36 63.83
N ASP A 378 -18.34 16.78 64.78
CA ASP A 378 -18.55 16.96 66.21
C ASP A 378 -17.42 17.84 66.77
N TYR A 379 -17.76 19.05 67.21
CA TYR A 379 -16.78 20.02 67.70
C TYR A 379 -17.22 20.67 69.02
N THR A 380 -16.26 21.22 69.77
CA THR A 380 -16.57 21.99 70.98
C THR A 380 -16.90 23.42 70.60
N LYS A 381 -18.12 23.89 70.88
CA LYS A 381 -18.57 25.26 70.65
C LYS A 381 -18.75 25.98 71.98
N GLN A 382 -18.31 27.24 72.05
CA GLN A 382 -18.59 28.14 73.16
C GLN A 382 -19.68 29.12 72.76
N GLN A 383 -20.76 29.20 73.54
CA GLN A 383 -21.87 30.10 73.24
C GLN A 383 -22.52 30.61 74.52
N VAL A 384 -23.06 31.84 74.44
CA VAL A 384 -23.94 32.40 75.46
C VAL A 384 -25.40 32.07 75.11
N PHE A 385 -26.07 31.30 75.95
CA PHE A 385 -27.49 31.03 75.86
C PHE A 385 -28.28 31.98 76.75
N ARG A 386 -29.39 32.50 76.21
CA ARG A 386 -30.40 33.24 76.95
C ARG A 386 -31.48 32.25 77.40
N VAL A 387 -31.50 31.92 78.69
CA VAL A 387 -32.38 30.88 79.26
C VAL A 387 -33.49 31.54 80.08
N LEU A 388 -34.72 31.06 79.91
CA LEU A 388 -35.87 31.49 80.70
C LEU A 388 -35.91 30.69 82.01
N ARG A 389 -36.00 31.38 83.15
CA ARG A 389 -36.11 30.74 84.47
C ARG A 389 -37.52 30.16 84.67
N GLY A 390 -37.61 28.91 85.12
CA GLY A 390 -38.88 28.27 85.47
C GLY A 390 -39.77 29.08 86.43
N GLN A 391 -41.08 28.95 86.24
CA GLN A 391 -42.12 29.72 86.94
C GLN A 391 -42.36 29.29 88.40
N PHE A 392 -41.72 28.21 88.85
CA PHE A 392 -41.87 27.67 90.21
C PHE A 392 -40.49 27.50 90.87
N SER A 393 -40.45 27.60 92.21
CA SER A 393 -39.24 27.34 92.99
C SER A 393 -38.73 25.91 92.77
N ALA A 394 -37.41 25.72 92.81
CA ALA A 394 -36.74 24.41 92.71
C ALA A 394 -36.98 23.65 91.38
N THR A 395 -37.21 24.39 90.29
CA THR A 395 -37.28 23.84 88.93
C THR A 395 -35.90 23.82 88.28
N ARG A 396 -35.72 22.88 87.34
CA ARG A 396 -34.54 22.76 86.47
C ARG A 396 -34.80 23.44 85.14
N ASP A 397 -33.81 24.13 84.60
CA ASP A 397 -33.91 24.77 83.28
C ASP A 397 -33.00 24.06 82.28
N PHE A 398 -33.50 23.81 81.07
CA PHE A 398 -32.70 23.27 79.97
C PHE A 398 -31.75 24.34 79.43
N VAL A 399 -30.48 23.97 79.22
CA VAL A 399 -29.46 24.88 78.68
C VAL A 399 -29.11 24.49 77.25
N VAL A 400 -28.48 23.34 77.10
CA VAL A 400 -27.99 22.81 75.83
C VAL A 400 -27.75 21.31 75.97
N GLU A 401 -27.84 20.57 74.86
CA GLU A 401 -27.45 19.16 74.82
C GLU A 401 -25.92 19.01 74.96
N ASN A 402 -25.47 18.00 75.70
CA ASN A 402 -24.05 17.64 75.88
C ASN A 402 -23.11 18.81 76.31
N PRO A 403 -23.40 19.52 77.42
CA PRO A 403 -22.49 20.53 77.94
C PRO A 403 -21.19 19.89 78.43
N THR A 404 -20.05 20.48 78.05
CA THR A 404 -18.70 20.01 78.44
C THR A 404 -18.10 20.87 79.55
N LYS A 405 -18.41 22.17 79.58
CA LYS A 405 -17.91 23.10 80.61
C LYS A 405 -18.80 24.33 80.75
N ILE A 406 -19.24 24.66 81.97
CA ILE A 406 -19.88 25.95 82.26
C ILE A 406 -18.80 26.99 82.56
N ILE A 407 -18.84 28.13 81.86
CA ILE A 407 -17.85 29.22 82.02
C ILE A 407 -18.38 30.27 82.98
N ALA A 408 -19.59 30.76 82.72
CA ALA A 408 -20.21 31.80 83.53
C ALA A 408 -21.74 31.68 83.50
N VAL A 409 -22.39 31.94 84.62
CA VAL A 409 -23.84 32.09 84.71
C VAL A 409 -24.12 33.44 85.35
N TYR A 410 -24.92 34.29 84.70
CA TYR A 410 -25.20 35.63 85.18
C TYR A 410 -26.60 36.12 84.83
N GLY A 411 -27.17 36.94 85.72
CA GLY A 411 -28.54 37.43 85.65
C GLY A 411 -28.78 38.39 86.80
N ASP A 412 -29.76 39.30 86.67
CA ASP A 412 -30.12 40.26 87.72
C ASP A 412 -28.93 41.09 88.27
N GLY A 413 -27.93 41.37 87.42
CA GLY A 413 -26.71 42.08 87.81
C GLY A 413 -25.73 41.28 88.68
N ARG A 414 -25.88 39.96 88.77
CA ARG A 414 -25.05 39.05 89.59
C ARG A 414 -24.49 37.88 88.78
N GLN A 415 -23.38 37.31 89.25
CA GLN A 415 -22.84 36.03 88.78
C GLN A 415 -23.19 34.91 89.76
N TYR A 416 -23.59 33.76 89.23
CA TYR A 416 -23.93 32.57 90.00
C TYR A 416 -22.80 31.54 89.88
N ARG A 417 -22.54 30.81 90.97
CA ARG A 417 -21.47 29.79 91.07
C ARG A 417 -22.05 28.41 91.32
N GLU A 418 -21.59 27.42 90.56
CA GLU A 418 -21.86 26.01 90.76
C GLU A 418 -21.44 25.56 92.17
N GLY A 419 -22.19 24.63 92.77
CA GLY A 419 -21.92 24.15 94.12
C GLY A 419 -22.36 25.11 95.24
N VAL A 420 -22.78 26.33 94.88
CA VAL A 420 -23.32 27.34 95.80
C VAL A 420 -24.75 27.68 95.42
N HIS A 421 -24.96 28.16 94.19
CA HIS A 421 -26.26 28.70 93.75
C HIS A 421 -27.07 27.69 92.93
N PHE A 422 -26.38 26.82 92.19
CA PHE A 422 -26.98 25.81 91.34
C PHE A 422 -26.10 24.56 91.28
N ASP A 423 -26.69 23.46 90.81
CA ASP A 423 -26.01 22.21 90.49
C ASP A 423 -26.26 21.84 89.01
N ILE A 424 -25.30 21.18 88.36
CA ILE A 424 -25.44 20.73 86.97
C ILE A 424 -26.03 19.33 86.93
N SER A 425 -27.07 19.12 86.12
CA SER A 425 -27.75 17.83 85.94
C SER A 425 -27.90 17.52 84.45
N GLY A 426 -26.84 17.00 83.84
CA GLY A 426 -26.80 16.74 82.40
C GLY A 426 -27.01 18.01 81.59
N SER A 427 -28.05 18.04 80.74
CA SER A 427 -28.42 19.21 79.93
C SER A 427 -29.20 20.30 80.69
N PHE A 428 -29.38 20.15 81.99
CA PHE A 428 -30.16 21.05 82.82
C PHE A 428 -29.31 21.69 83.93
N ILE A 429 -29.66 22.92 84.29
CA ILE A 429 -29.21 23.57 85.53
C ILE A 429 -30.31 23.43 86.58
N ASP A 430 -29.94 22.88 87.74
CA ASP A 430 -30.81 22.71 88.89
C ASP A 430 -30.61 23.83 89.92
N TRP A 431 -31.68 24.54 90.20
CA TRP A 431 -31.74 25.65 91.15
C TRP A 431 -32.42 25.25 92.47
N SER A 432 -32.58 23.95 92.76
CA SER A 432 -33.28 23.46 93.96
C SER A 432 -32.49 23.58 95.27
N ARG A 433 -31.28 24.14 95.25
CA ARG A 433 -30.40 24.20 96.41
C ARG A 433 -30.95 25.18 97.46
N SER A 434 -31.03 24.71 98.72
CA SER A 434 -31.66 25.47 99.81
C SER A 434 -30.76 26.60 100.33
N GLY A 435 -31.33 27.78 100.57
CA GLY A 435 -30.66 28.90 101.25
C GLY A 435 -29.84 29.82 100.36
N THR A 436 -29.91 29.68 99.04
CA THR A 436 -29.19 30.50 98.06
C THR A 436 -30.14 31.27 97.14
N GLN A 437 -29.70 32.43 96.64
CA GLN A 437 -30.52 33.29 95.79
C GLN A 437 -30.36 32.88 94.32
N ALA A 438 -31.44 32.39 93.72
CA ALA A 438 -31.53 32.07 92.28
C ALA A 438 -31.90 33.31 91.44
N PRO A 439 -31.80 33.24 90.09
CA PRO A 439 -32.35 34.25 89.19
C PRO A 439 -33.85 34.47 89.41
N THR A 440 -34.30 35.69 89.11
CA THR A 440 -35.71 36.09 89.19
C THR A 440 -36.58 35.15 88.34
N MET A 441 -37.65 34.64 88.93
CA MET A 441 -38.59 33.74 88.23
C MET A 441 -39.24 34.47 87.06
N ASP A 442 -39.50 33.74 85.96
CA ASP A 442 -40.07 34.30 84.72
C ASP A 442 -39.20 35.40 84.05
N ALA A 443 -37.96 35.57 84.53
CA ALA A 443 -36.95 36.41 83.90
C ALA A 443 -35.93 35.57 83.12
N HIS A 444 -35.19 36.24 82.24
CA HIS A 444 -34.10 35.61 81.50
C HIS A 444 -32.78 35.82 82.21
N TYR A 445 -31.97 34.78 82.24
CA TYR A 445 -30.56 34.85 82.62
C TYR A 445 -29.71 34.31 81.49
N PHE A 446 -28.41 34.54 81.58
CA PHE A 446 -27.44 34.16 80.56
C PHE A 446 -26.48 33.12 81.09
N ILE A 447 -26.17 32.13 80.26
CA ILE A 447 -25.19 31.09 80.55
C ILE A 447 -24.19 31.07 79.40
N GLU A 448 -22.92 31.27 79.72
CA GLU A 448 -21.81 30.97 78.84
C GLU A 448 -21.33 29.54 79.10
N VAL A 449 -21.39 28.70 78.07
CA VAL A 449 -21.12 27.26 78.16
C VAL A 449 -20.36 26.78 76.93
N GLN A 450 -19.43 25.85 77.14
CA GLN A 450 -18.88 24.99 76.11
C GLN A 450 -19.67 23.68 76.05
N PHE A 451 -20.00 23.24 74.85
CA PHE A 451 -20.76 22.02 74.61
C PHE A 451 -20.32 21.35 73.32
N THR A 452 -20.60 20.06 73.18
CA THR A 452 -20.35 19.34 71.93
C THR A 452 -21.48 19.62 70.95
N LYS A 453 -21.15 20.27 69.84
CA LYS A 453 -22.07 20.52 68.73
C LYS A 453 -21.81 19.50 67.63
N THR A 454 -22.86 18.80 67.21
CA THR A 454 -22.89 18.06 65.95
C THR A 454 -23.43 18.98 64.85
N GLU A 455 -22.71 19.05 63.74
CA GLU A 455 -23.10 19.79 62.55
C GLU A 455 -22.92 18.93 61.30
N THR A 456 -23.77 19.15 60.30
CA THR A 456 -23.64 18.52 58.98
C THR A 456 -23.27 19.60 57.98
N VAL A 457 -22.12 19.43 57.33
CA VAL A 457 -21.62 20.37 56.32
C VAL A 457 -22.49 20.22 55.06
N PRO A 458 -23.03 21.32 54.49
CA PRO A 458 -23.74 21.30 53.23
C PRO A 458 -22.84 20.76 52.09
N THR A 459 -23.37 19.93 51.21
CA THR A 459 -22.60 19.30 50.11
C THR A 459 -21.93 20.31 49.17
N ASN A 460 -22.51 21.51 49.03
CA ASN A 460 -21.95 22.59 48.21
C ASN A 460 -20.67 23.21 48.81
N ASP A 461 -20.42 23.02 50.11
CA ASP A 461 -19.25 23.54 50.83
C ASP A 461 -18.15 22.48 50.99
N ILE A 462 -18.33 21.30 50.37
CA ILE A 462 -17.40 20.17 50.41
C ILE A 462 -16.58 20.14 49.13
N SER A 463 -15.27 20.05 49.29
CA SER A 463 -14.32 19.78 48.21
C SER A 463 -13.77 18.35 48.29
N ALA A 464 -13.13 17.88 47.22
CA ALA A 464 -12.48 16.57 47.18
C ALA A 464 -11.39 16.38 48.26
N ALA A 465 -10.85 17.48 48.82
CA ALA A 465 -9.82 17.45 49.87
C ALA A 465 -10.38 17.67 51.30
N GLY A 466 -11.61 18.17 51.43
CA GLY A 466 -12.20 18.51 52.73
C GLY A 466 -13.11 19.74 52.67
N PHE A 467 -13.21 20.49 53.76
CA PHE A 467 -14.18 21.56 53.96
C PHE A 467 -13.64 22.66 54.89
N THR A 468 -14.42 23.72 55.15
CA THR A 468 -14.06 24.78 56.11
C THR A 468 -14.88 24.70 57.39
N LEU A 469 -14.23 24.90 58.55
CA LEU A 469 -14.87 24.93 59.87
C LEU A 469 -14.68 26.30 60.53
N GLN A 470 -15.70 26.75 61.28
CA GLN A 470 -15.72 27.98 62.07
C GLN A 470 -16.41 27.76 63.43
N ASP A 471 -16.36 28.74 64.32
CA ASP A 471 -17.03 28.78 65.64
C ASP A 471 -16.62 27.70 66.67
N ALA A 472 -15.63 26.86 66.37
CA ALA A 472 -15.08 25.92 67.34
C ALA A 472 -14.14 26.62 68.32
N VAL A 473 -13.99 26.08 69.52
CA VAL A 473 -13.04 26.59 70.53
C VAL A 473 -11.62 26.34 70.04
N GLU A 474 -10.77 27.37 70.05
CA GLU A 474 -9.35 27.28 69.67
C GLU A 474 -8.61 26.23 70.50
N ASP A 475 -7.70 25.48 69.83
CA ASP A 475 -6.95 24.34 70.39
C ASP A 475 -7.78 23.15 70.87
N SER A 476 -9.10 23.16 70.69
CA SER A 476 -9.95 21.99 70.97
C SER A 476 -9.88 20.95 69.84
N HIS A 477 -10.14 19.68 70.18
CA HIS A 477 -10.27 18.61 69.20
C HIS A 477 -11.69 18.53 68.65
N PHE A 478 -11.80 18.19 67.37
CA PHE A 478 -13.07 17.86 66.72
C PHE A 478 -12.95 16.55 65.95
N LEU A 479 -14.09 15.88 65.75
CA LEU A 479 -14.19 14.60 65.06
C LEU A 479 -14.98 14.80 63.76
N VAL A 480 -14.47 14.26 62.67
CA VAL A 480 -15.10 14.32 61.35
C VAL A 480 -15.47 12.91 60.92
N SER A 481 -16.70 12.72 60.45
CA SER A 481 -17.14 11.47 59.81
C SER A 481 -17.63 11.75 58.40
N TYR A 482 -17.12 11.01 57.43
CA TYR A 482 -17.34 11.26 56.00
C TYR A 482 -17.22 9.96 55.18
N GLU A 483 -17.55 10.01 53.89
CA GLU A 483 -17.28 8.93 52.95
C GLU A 483 -16.14 9.32 52.00
N THR A 484 -15.22 8.39 51.75
CA THR A 484 -14.11 8.55 50.81
C THR A 484 -14.33 7.69 49.56
N LEU A 485 -13.82 8.14 48.42
CA LEU A 485 -13.88 7.42 47.14
C LEU A 485 -12.76 6.38 47.09
N LEU A 486 -13.12 5.12 46.83
CA LEU A 486 -12.15 4.03 46.79
C LEU A 486 -11.53 3.87 45.40
N PRO A 487 -10.19 3.96 45.26
CA PRO A 487 -9.51 3.64 44.01
C PRO A 487 -9.88 2.24 43.52
N ARG A 488 -9.94 2.04 42.20
CA ARG A 488 -10.46 0.80 41.61
C ARG A 488 -9.76 0.44 40.30
N LYS A 489 -9.66 -0.86 40.01
CA LYS A 489 -9.29 -1.38 38.70
C LYS A 489 -10.51 -1.99 38.00
N ASP A 490 -10.75 -1.58 36.76
CA ASP A 490 -11.78 -2.12 35.88
C ASP A 490 -11.12 -2.82 34.67
N LEU A 491 -11.85 -3.71 34.00
CA LEU A 491 -11.38 -4.38 32.79
C LEU A 491 -12.18 -3.96 31.57
N VAL A 492 -11.50 -3.76 30.45
CA VAL A 492 -12.11 -3.68 29.12
C VAL A 492 -11.99 -5.06 28.48
N ILE A 493 -13.13 -5.65 28.12
CA ILE A 493 -13.19 -6.98 27.54
C ILE A 493 -13.83 -6.95 26.15
N LEU A 494 -13.45 -7.90 25.30
CA LEU A 494 -14.13 -8.24 24.06
C LEU A 494 -14.85 -9.58 24.26
N ASN A 495 -16.16 -9.63 24.00
CA ASN A 495 -16.94 -10.85 24.11
C ASN A 495 -17.01 -11.64 22.78
N ARG A 496 -17.46 -12.89 22.81
CA ARG A 496 -17.63 -13.74 21.58
C ARG A 496 -18.60 -13.18 20.55
N THR A 497 -19.44 -12.22 20.90
CA THR A 497 -20.35 -11.56 19.93
C THR A 497 -19.71 -10.35 19.25
N GLY A 498 -18.47 -10.02 19.62
CA GLY A 498 -17.74 -8.86 19.12
C GLY A 498 -18.13 -7.54 19.77
N GLN A 499 -18.81 -7.58 20.92
CA GLN A 499 -19.10 -6.38 21.71
C GLN A 499 -17.98 -6.15 22.72
N ILE A 500 -17.66 -4.88 22.93
CA ILE A 500 -16.69 -4.45 23.92
C ILE A 500 -17.44 -3.91 25.14
N GLU A 501 -17.05 -4.35 26.32
CA GLU A 501 -17.73 -4.02 27.57
C GLU A 501 -16.72 -3.70 28.68
N ARG A 502 -17.11 -2.85 29.63
CA ARG A 502 -16.37 -2.59 30.86
C ARG A 502 -16.88 -3.50 31.97
N VAL A 503 -15.98 -4.30 32.56
CA VAL A 503 -16.25 -5.06 33.77
C VAL A 503 -15.78 -4.25 34.99
N LYS A 504 -16.74 -3.82 35.80
CA LYS A 504 -16.51 -3.10 37.05
C LYS A 504 -15.78 -3.99 38.06
N GLY A 505 -14.68 -3.50 38.63
CA GLY A 505 -13.98 -4.16 39.71
C GLY A 505 -14.53 -3.83 41.10
N LYS A 506 -13.69 -4.08 42.10
CA LYS A 506 -13.97 -3.76 43.50
C LYS A 506 -13.02 -2.67 43.98
N GLY A 507 -13.54 -1.57 44.50
CA GLY A 507 -12.73 -0.53 45.12
C GLY A 507 -11.99 -1.01 46.38
N ASP A 508 -10.72 -0.63 46.53
CA ASP A 508 -9.88 -0.95 47.69
C ASP A 508 -8.78 0.11 47.88
N THR A 509 -8.43 0.44 49.12
CA THR A 509 -7.36 1.41 49.44
C THR A 509 -5.97 0.79 49.57
N ARG A 510 -5.86 -0.52 49.79
CA ARG A 510 -4.57 -1.19 50.08
C ARG A 510 -4.06 -2.05 48.94
N SER A 511 -4.95 -2.72 48.22
CA SER A 511 -4.56 -3.63 47.14
C SER A 511 -5.60 -3.63 46.02
N LEU A 512 -5.26 -2.94 44.93
CA LEU A 512 -6.08 -2.96 43.72
C LEU A 512 -5.95 -4.32 43.05
N THR A 513 -7.03 -5.09 43.08
CA THR A 513 -7.10 -6.42 42.45
C THR A 513 -7.76 -6.28 41.08
N THR A 514 -7.14 -6.85 40.05
CA THR A 514 -7.75 -6.91 38.71
C THR A 514 -8.99 -7.82 38.75
N PRO A 515 -10.14 -7.39 38.19
CA PRO A 515 -11.34 -8.23 38.08
C PRO A 515 -11.07 -9.54 37.35
N ALA A 516 -11.83 -10.59 37.65
CA ALA A 516 -11.75 -11.83 36.89
C ALA A 516 -12.35 -11.65 35.49
N VAL A 517 -11.67 -12.12 34.46
CA VAL A 517 -12.17 -12.10 33.08
C VAL A 517 -13.35 -13.07 32.96
N PRO A 518 -14.54 -12.63 32.47
CA PRO A 518 -15.66 -13.52 32.24
C PRO A 518 -15.33 -14.66 31.26
N ALA A 519 -15.91 -15.85 31.48
CA ALA A 519 -15.69 -16.99 30.60
C ALA A 519 -16.19 -16.69 29.18
N GLY A 520 -15.36 -16.93 28.17
CA GLY A 520 -15.68 -16.59 26.78
C GLY A 520 -15.51 -15.11 26.44
N ALA A 521 -14.72 -14.37 27.21
CA ALA A 521 -14.29 -13.03 26.88
C ALA A 521 -12.76 -12.92 26.91
N LEU A 522 -12.24 -11.98 26.11
CA LEU A 522 -10.83 -11.64 26.05
C LEU A 522 -10.60 -10.29 26.72
N GLN A 523 -9.66 -10.24 27.66
CA GLN A 523 -9.17 -8.98 28.23
C GLN A 523 -8.40 -8.19 27.16
N LEU A 524 -8.72 -6.91 27.01
CA LEU A 524 -8.01 -5.97 26.14
C LEU A 524 -7.13 -5.01 26.95
N ALA A 525 -7.71 -4.38 27.97
CA ALA A 525 -7.03 -3.37 28.78
C ALA A 525 -7.51 -3.35 30.24
N GLU A 526 -6.67 -2.83 31.12
CA GLU A 526 -6.97 -2.51 32.51
C GLU A 526 -7.17 -0.99 32.64
N ILE A 527 -8.23 -0.57 33.31
CA ILE A 527 -8.48 0.85 33.64
C ILE A 527 -8.26 1.04 35.14
N ARG A 528 -7.35 1.95 35.50
CA ARG A 528 -7.11 2.36 36.88
C ARG A 528 -7.81 3.68 37.15
N HIS A 529 -8.76 3.63 38.08
CA HIS A 529 -9.49 4.79 38.56
C HIS A 529 -8.91 5.30 39.89
N HIS A 530 -8.54 6.58 39.88
CA HIS A 530 -8.10 7.31 41.08
C HIS A 530 -9.19 8.23 41.66
N TRP A 531 -10.23 8.53 40.88
CA TRP A 531 -11.37 9.39 41.24
C TRP A 531 -11.03 10.83 41.67
N THR A 532 -9.78 11.26 41.44
CA THR A 532 -9.36 12.63 41.68
C THR A 532 -9.84 13.52 40.54
N ALA A 533 -10.56 14.59 40.89
CA ALA A 533 -11.02 15.57 39.90
C ALA A 533 -9.84 16.11 39.07
N GLY A 534 -10.00 16.16 37.74
CA GLY A 534 -8.96 16.61 36.81
C GLY A 534 -7.84 15.59 36.52
N VAL A 535 -7.88 14.39 37.12
CA VAL A 535 -6.96 13.30 36.80
C VAL A 535 -7.70 12.24 35.98
N ASN A 536 -7.35 12.09 34.71
CA ASN A 536 -7.96 11.09 33.84
C ASN A 536 -7.64 9.66 34.35
N PRO A 537 -8.55 8.70 34.18
CA PRO A 537 -8.25 7.30 34.43
C PRO A 537 -7.05 6.85 33.59
N GLN A 538 -6.21 5.98 34.14
CA GLN A 538 -5.09 5.41 33.39
C GLN A 538 -5.55 4.11 32.73
N ILE A 539 -5.31 3.98 31.43
CA ILE A 539 -5.59 2.75 30.69
C ILE A 539 -4.28 2.08 30.28
N GLU A 540 -4.15 0.80 30.63
CA GLU A 540 -2.97 -0.04 30.33
C GLU A 540 -3.41 -1.21 29.46
N ASP A 541 -2.86 -1.30 28.25
CA ASP A 541 -3.05 -2.47 27.38
C ASP A 541 -2.49 -3.71 28.09
N SER A 542 -3.34 -4.70 28.34
CA SER A 542 -3.02 -5.91 29.11
C SER A 542 -3.53 -7.18 28.44
N GLY A 543 -4.04 -7.06 27.22
CA GLY A 543 -4.49 -8.21 26.43
C GLY A 543 -3.35 -9.14 26.06
N VAL A 544 -3.64 -10.44 26.07
CA VAL A 544 -2.72 -11.48 25.59
C VAL A 544 -2.60 -11.34 24.07
N VAL A 545 -1.40 -11.10 23.56
CA VAL A 545 -1.14 -10.93 22.12
C VAL A 545 -0.43 -12.17 21.58
N ALA A 546 -0.88 -12.71 20.44
CA ALA A 546 -0.14 -13.75 19.74
C ALA A 546 1.07 -13.15 19.01
N LEU A 547 2.25 -13.69 19.32
CA LEU A 547 3.49 -13.37 18.62
C LEU A 547 3.73 -14.37 17.50
N LYS A 548 4.20 -13.89 16.35
CA LYS A 548 4.58 -14.77 15.24
C LYS A 548 5.87 -15.52 15.59
N ALA A 549 6.04 -16.72 15.03
CA ALA A 549 7.27 -17.49 15.22
C ALA A 549 8.53 -16.75 14.73
N SER A 550 8.40 -15.90 13.71
CA SER A 550 9.48 -15.02 13.26
C SER A 550 9.87 -13.99 14.32
N GLU A 551 8.88 -13.33 14.94
CA GLU A 551 9.10 -12.34 16.00
C GLU A 551 9.72 -12.97 17.24
N LEU A 552 9.31 -14.19 17.61
CA LEU A 552 9.96 -14.95 18.70
C LEU A 552 11.44 -15.24 18.41
N ASN A 553 11.77 -15.55 17.15
CA ASN A 553 13.16 -15.73 16.75
C ASN A 553 13.94 -14.40 16.77
N GLU A 554 13.33 -13.28 16.38
CA GLU A 554 13.93 -11.96 16.49
C GLU A 554 14.18 -11.57 17.96
N MET A 555 13.21 -11.79 18.85
CA MET A 555 13.37 -11.58 20.29
C MET A 555 14.52 -12.43 20.86
N ARG A 556 14.62 -13.69 20.44
CA ARG A 556 15.75 -14.55 20.83
C ARG A 556 17.09 -13.96 20.37
N ASN A 557 17.15 -13.43 19.14
CA ASN A 557 18.36 -12.79 18.62
C ASN A 557 18.69 -11.51 19.40
N HIS A 558 17.71 -10.67 19.74
CA HIS A 558 17.91 -9.49 20.57
C HIS A 558 18.41 -9.84 21.97
N ILE A 559 17.90 -10.91 22.58
CA ILE A 559 18.39 -11.40 23.88
C ILE A 559 19.85 -11.85 23.76
N SER A 560 20.21 -12.57 22.69
CA SER A 560 21.61 -12.94 22.43
C SER A 560 22.50 -11.70 22.28
N GLN A 561 22.07 -10.69 21.52
CA GLN A 561 22.79 -9.42 21.39
C GLN A 561 22.94 -8.69 22.73
N LEU A 562 21.93 -8.70 23.60
CA LEU A 562 22.02 -8.14 24.95
C LEU A 562 23.09 -8.84 25.79
N PHE A 563 23.21 -10.17 25.66
CA PHE A 563 24.29 -10.91 26.32
C PHE A 563 25.67 -10.59 25.76
N ASP A 564 25.79 -10.40 24.44
CA ASP A 564 27.04 -9.99 23.81
C ASP A 564 27.45 -8.57 24.24
N MET A 565 26.50 -7.62 24.27
CA MET A 565 26.74 -6.27 24.81
C MET A 565 27.13 -6.30 26.29
N LEU A 566 26.46 -7.11 27.12
CA LEU A 566 26.84 -7.30 28.51
C LEU A 566 28.25 -7.90 28.65
N ALA A 567 28.67 -8.77 27.72
CA ALA A 567 30.01 -9.31 27.69
C ALA A 567 31.04 -8.23 27.34
N VAL A 568 30.77 -7.38 26.35
CA VAL A 568 31.62 -6.21 25.99
C VAL A 568 31.74 -5.26 27.18
N GLU A 569 30.64 -4.91 27.84
CA GLU A 569 30.61 -4.08 29.06
C GLU A 569 31.47 -4.66 30.19
N ARG A 570 31.47 -5.99 30.35
CA ARG A 570 32.34 -6.66 31.34
C ARG A 570 33.81 -6.57 30.95
N VAL A 571 34.14 -6.72 29.67
CA VAL A 571 35.52 -6.58 29.16
C VAL A 571 36.01 -5.14 29.32
N GLU A 572 35.16 -4.15 29.00
CA GLU A 572 35.46 -2.73 29.21
C GLU A 572 35.68 -2.43 30.70
N ARG A 573 34.81 -2.93 31.57
CA ARG A 573 34.95 -2.77 33.02
C ARG A 573 36.24 -3.41 33.56
N LEU A 574 36.63 -4.56 33.02
CA LEU A 574 37.91 -5.20 33.34
C LEU A 574 39.10 -4.35 32.87
N ALA A 575 39.08 -3.86 31.64
CA ALA A 575 40.12 -2.99 31.10
C ALA A 575 40.25 -1.66 31.88
N ASN A 576 39.12 -1.07 32.29
CA ASN A 576 39.09 0.15 33.10
C ASN A 576 39.54 -0.09 34.56
N SER A 577 39.49 -1.33 35.06
CA SER A 577 39.98 -1.69 36.39
C SER A 577 41.51 -1.72 36.48
N ASP A 578 42.20 -1.97 35.36
CA ASP A 578 43.65 -2.14 35.34
C ASP A 578 44.41 -0.79 35.31
N ASP A 579 43.87 0.25 34.65
CA ASP A 579 44.43 1.62 34.72
C ASP A 579 43.37 2.73 34.46
N PRO A 580 42.68 3.25 35.49
CA PRO A 580 41.52 4.13 35.35
C PRO A 580 41.81 5.55 34.81
N ARG A 581 43.08 5.98 34.79
CA ARG A 581 43.45 7.38 34.53
C ARG A 581 43.86 7.64 33.08
N THR A 582 44.32 6.61 32.38
CA THR A 582 44.74 6.62 30.97
C THR A 582 43.64 6.15 30.01
N THR A 583 42.61 5.46 30.50
CA THR A 583 41.56 4.79 29.70
C THR A 583 40.24 5.55 29.59
N LYS A 584 40.14 6.76 30.17
CA LYS A 584 38.90 7.56 30.12
C LYS A 584 38.54 7.94 28.68
N GLY A 585 37.49 7.32 28.13
CA GLY A 585 37.02 7.53 26.76
C GLY A 585 37.51 6.48 25.74
N MET A 586 38.16 5.41 26.20
CA MET A 586 38.46 4.24 25.37
C MET A 586 37.26 3.29 25.38
N PHE A 587 36.73 2.98 24.21
CA PHE A 587 35.74 1.91 24.01
C PHE A 587 36.43 0.73 23.30
N VAL A 588 35.86 -0.46 23.44
CA VAL A 588 36.33 -1.67 22.74
C VAL A 588 35.34 -2.00 21.63
N ASP A 589 35.83 -2.02 20.38
CA ASP A 589 35.05 -2.45 19.22
C ASP A 589 35.33 -3.94 18.94
N PRO A 590 34.33 -4.84 19.08
CA PRO A 590 34.49 -6.26 18.74
C PRO A 590 34.51 -6.54 17.22
N PHE A 591 34.41 -5.52 16.36
CA PHE A 591 34.37 -5.62 14.90
C PHE A 591 33.30 -6.60 14.38
N ILE A 592 32.13 -6.57 15.02
CA ILE A 592 30.93 -7.34 14.61
C ILE A 592 29.87 -6.46 13.93
N SER A 593 29.90 -5.15 14.16
CA SER A 593 28.99 -4.15 13.59
C SER A 593 29.68 -2.78 13.50
N ASP A 594 29.03 -1.81 12.84
CA ASP A 594 29.52 -0.44 12.71
C ASP A 594 29.01 0.49 13.84
N ASP A 595 28.39 -0.03 14.90
CA ASP A 595 27.72 0.77 15.95
C ASP A 595 28.66 1.70 16.73
N TYR A 596 29.95 1.36 16.78
CA TYR A 596 30.99 2.15 17.43
C TYR A 596 31.74 3.09 16.47
N ARG A 597 31.26 3.24 15.21
CA ARG A 597 31.82 4.17 14.21
C ARG A 597 31.21 5.57 14.35
N ASP A 598 32.02 6.59 14.10
CA ASP A 598 31.57 7.98 14.04
C ASP A 598 30.86 8.28 12.70
N GLY A 599 29.53 8.41 12.73
CA GLY A 599 28.74 8.72 11.54
C GLY A 599 29.00 10.10 10.91
N GLY A 600 29.70 11.00 11.60
CA GLY A 600 30.03 12.35 11.12
C GLY A 600 31.28 12.42 10.23
N ALA A 601 32.11 11.37 10.22
CA ALA A 601 33.35 11.32 9.46
C ALA A 601 33.24 10.39 8.24
N THR A 602 33.94 10.72 7.15
CA THR A 602 34.02 9.86 5.95
C THR A 602 34.72 8.54 6.30
N GLN A 603 33.94 7.45 6.36
CA GLN A 603 34.47 6.12 6.67
C GLN A 603 35.14 5.48 5.44
N THR A 604 36.44 5.22 5.53
CA THR A 604 37.24 4.61 4.45
C THR A 604 37.55 3.12 4.69
N ALA A 605 37.14 2.60 5.85
CA ALA A 605 37.28 1.21 6.26
C ALA A 605 35.89 0.58 6.51
N MET A 606 35.82 -0.74 6.47
CA MET A 606 34.61 -1.55 6.58
C MET A 606 34.88 -2.75 7.50
N VAL A 607 33.91 -3.09 8.35
CA VAL A 607 33.98 -4.23 9.28
C VAL A 607 33.69 -5.56 8.56
N ASP A 608 34.58 -6.56 8.73
CA ASP A 608 34.37 -7.96 8.35
C ASP A 608 33.88 -8.74 9.58
N ALA A 609 32.55 -8.77 9.76
CA ALA A 609 31.90 -9.37 10.93
C ALA A 609 32.19 -10.88 11.10
N GLN A 610 32.60 -11.57 10.04
CA GLN A 610 32.93 -13.00 10.10
C GLN A 610 34.34 -13.24 10.66
N ASN A 611 35.30 -12.40 10.27
CA ASN A 611 36.68 -12.52 10.73
C ASN A 611 36.98 -11.64 11.96
N GLN A 612 36.02 -10.80 12.39
CA GLN A 612 36.17 -9.84 13.49
C GLN A 612 37.35 -8.88 13.24
N GLU A 613 37.48 -8.41 12.00
CA GLU A 613 38.58 -7.55 11.54
C GLU A 613 38.06 -6.31 10.81
N LEU A 614 38.84 -5.22 10.84
CA LEU A 614 38.59 -4.01 10.06
C LEU A 614 39.40 -4.04 8.75
N THR A 615 38.74 -3.91 7.60
CA THR A 615 39.38 -3.91 6.28
C THR A 615 39.10 -2.63 5.50
N LEU A 616 39.81 -2.40 4.39
CA LEU A 616 39.52 -1.25 3.51
C LEU A 616 38.18 -1.43 2.80
N ALA A 617 37.41 -0.36 2.67
CA ALA A 617 36.16 -0.39 1.92
C ALA A 617 36.43 -0.63 0.43
N PHE A 618 35.71 -1.56 -0.18
CA PHE A 618 35.73 -1.81 -1.63
C PHE A 618 34.30 -1.96 -2.15
N ASP A 619 34.02 -1.41 -3.33
CA ASP A 619 32.68 -1.52 -3.93
C ASP A 619 32.45 -2.94 -4.43
N VAL A 620 31.39 -3.58 -3.92
CA VAL A 620 30.88 -4.84 -4.45
C VAL A 620 29.69 -4.52 -5.34
N ASN A 621 29.87 -4.66 -6.65
CA ASN A 621 28.76 -4.62 -7.59
C ASN A 621 28.03 -5.97 -7.51
N THR A 622 26.98 -6.06 -6.69
CA THR A 622 26.04 -7.18 -6.76
C THR A 622 25.05 -6.93 -7.87
N ILE A 623 24.98 -7.85 -8.83
CA ILE A 623 23.89 -7.89 -9.81
C ILE A 623 22.78 -8.72 -9.15
N ASP A 624 21.69 -8.09 -8.74
CA ASP A 624 20.51 -8.81 -8.26
C ASP A 624 19.80 -9.46 -9.45
N THR A 625 20.02 -10.76 -9.62
CA THR A 625 19.45 -11.54 -10.72
C THR A 625 17.93 -11.67 -10.66
N LYS A 626 17.29 -11.26 -9.55
CA LYS A 626 15.82 -11.27 -9.42
C LYS A 626 15.14 -9.99 -9.91
N SER A 627 15.90 -8.90 -10.10
CA SER A 627 15.38 -7.60 -10.54
C SER A 627 15.83 -7.20 -11.96
N ILE A 628 16.56 -8.08 -12.65
CA ILE A 628 16.81 -7.94 -14.08
C ILE A 628 15.49 -8.18 -14.82
N SER A 629 15.01 -7.17 -15.53
CA SER A 629 13.80 -7.26 -16.35
C SER A 629 13.97 -8.35 -17.43
N GLN A 630 12.86 -8.92 -17.92
CA GLN A 630 12.91 -9.84 -19.07
C GLN A 630 13.55 -9.18 -20.32
N GLU A 631 13.58 -7.85 -20.39
CA GLU A 631 14.24 -7.10 -21.46
C GLU A 631 15.77 -7.08 -21.30
N ASP A 632 16.28 -7.06 -20.06
CA ASP A 632 17.72 -6.96 -19.77
C ASP A 632 18.44 -8.32 -19.70
N ALA A 633 17.70 -9.43 -19.47
CA ALA A 633 18.19 -10.80 -19.61
C ALA A 633 17.10 -11.75 -20.14
N PRO A 634 16.83 -11.76 -21.46
CA PRO A 634 15.73 -12.54 -22.07
C PRO A 634 15.83 -14.07 -21.90
N GLN A 635 16.92 -14.58 -21.32
CA GLN A 635 17.17 -16.00 -21.02
C GLN A 635 17.65 -16.22 -19.57
N GLY A 636 17.60 -15.21 -18.69
CA GLY A 636 18.08 -15.31 -17.31
C GLY A 636 19.61 -15.29 -17.13
N LEU A 637 20.37 -14.90 -18.16
CA LEU A 637 21.83 -14.73 -18.12
C LEU A 637 22.20 -13.24 -18.14
N ALA A 638 22.87 -12.77 -17.09
CA ALA A 638 23.41 -11.41 -17.04
C ALA A 638 24.69 -11.29 -17.89
N CYS A 639 24.69 -10.39 -18.87
CA CYS A 639 25.83 -10.12 -19.74
C CYS A 639 26.53 -8.79 -19.35
N LEU A 640 27.83 -8.68 -19.63
CA LEU A 640 28.56 -7.41 -19.54
C LEU A 640 28.00 -6.40 -20.54
N PRO A 641 28.13 -5.07 -20.31
CA PRO A 641 27.68 -4.03 -21.23
C PRO A 641 28.18 -4.33 -22.64
N TYR A 642 27.25 -4.64 -23.53
CA TYR A 642 27.51 -5.01 -24.91
C TYR A 642 26.67 -4.10 -25.80
N THR A 643 27.19 -3.76 -26.97
CA THR A 643 26.41 -3.06 -27.98
C THR A 643 25.75 -4.12 -28.85
N LEU A 644 24.44 -4.28 -28.72
CA LEU A 644 23.67 -5.21 -29.52
C LEU A 644 23.73 -4.73 -30.97
N LYS A 645 24.50 -5.44 -31.79
CA LYS A 645 24.60 -5.16 -33.23
C LYS A 645 23.53 -6.00 -33.92
N GLU A 646 22.42 -5.35 -34.26
CA GLU A 646 21.34 -5.98 -35.01
C GLU A 646 21.85 -6.39 -36.41
N ILE A 647 21.95 -7.70 -36.65
CA ILE A 647 22.31 -8.24 -37.98
C ILE A 647 21.03 -8.55 -38.78
N VAL A 648 19.92 -8.83 -38.09
CA VAL A 648 18.57 -9.03 -38.64
C VAL A 648 17.56 -8.53 -37.61
N SER A 649 16.60 -7.71 -38.06
CA SER A 649 15.47 -7.23 -37.26
C SER A 649 14.14 -7.58 -37.93
N GLN A 650 13.13 -7.94 -37.12
CA GLN A 650 11.76 -8.17 -37.57
C GLN A 650 10.85 -7.11 -36.96
N ASN A 651 10.81 -5.94 -37.61
CA ASN A 651 10.10 -4.76 -37.13
C ASN A 651 8.57 -4.78 -37.40
N ALA A 652 8.00 -5.93 -37.72
CA ALA A 652 6.57 -6.05 -37.95
C ALA A 652 6.03 -7.36 -37.34
N SER A 653 5.18 -7.19 -36.33
CA SER A 653 4.24 -8.22 -35.90
C SER A 653 2.85 -7.78 -36.37
N THR A 654 2.23 -8.54 -37.28
CA THR A 654 0.82 -8.38 -37.62
C THR A 654 -0.04 -9.04 -36.55
N GLY A 655 -0.73 -8.23 -35.74
CA GLY A 655 -1.82 -8.68 -34.90
C GLY A 655 -3.14 -8.76 -35.67
N ALA A 656 -4.00 -9.71 -35.31
CA ALA A 656 -5.37 -9.81 -35.83
C ALA A 656 -6.30 -8.79 -35.15
N MET A 657 -7.18 -8.17 -35.93
CA MET A 657 -8.27 -7.29 -35.44
C MET A 657 -9.62 -7.89 -35.86
N LYS A 658 -10.56 -8.01 -34.91
CA LYS A 658 -11.95 -8.36 -35.22
C LYS A 658 -12.61 -7.21 -36.00
N VAL A 659 -13.15 -7.54 -37.17
CA VAL A 659 -14.00 -6.63 -37.95
C VAL A 659 -15.38 -6.59 -37.28
N ASN A 660 -15.58 -5.55 -36.48
CA ASN A 660 -16.81 -5.09 -35.84
C ASN A 660 -17.33 -5.83 -34.58
N PRO A 661 -17.00 -5.32 -33.37
CA PRO A 661 -17.64 -5.73 -32.12
C PRO A 661 -18.51 -4.64 -31.45
N TYR A 662 -19.04 -3.64 -32.17
CA TYR A 662 -19.88 -2.60 -31.57
C TYR A 662 -21.34 -2.70 -32.01
N ALA A 663 -22.05 -3.68 -31.45
CA ALA A 663 -23.52 -3.66 -31.38
C ALA A 663 -24.02 -4.53 -30.22
N ALA A 664 -23.67 -4.17 -28.98
CA ALA A 664 -24.46 -4.38 -27.76
C ALA A 664 -23.56 -4.22 -26.53
N PHE A 665 -23.54 -3.03 -25.93
CA PHE A 665 -23.26 -2.90 -24.51
C PHE A 665 -24.40 -2.08 -23.90
N ASP A 666 -25.01 -2.63 -22.86
CA ASP A 666 -25.75 -1.83 -21.91
C ASP A 666 -24.82 -0.71 -21.36
N PRO A 667 -25.36 0.49 -21.09
CA PRO A 667 -24.54 1.63 -20.68
C PRO A 667 -23.69 1.28 -19.45
N ILE A 668 -22.40 1.62 -19.53
CA ILE A 668 -21.43 1.43 -18.46
C ILE A 668 -21.97 2.12 -17.20
N PRO A 669 -22.11 1.43 -16.04
CA PRO A 669 -22.58 2.06 -14.82
C PRO A 669 -21.60 3.18 -14.40
N PRO A 670 -22.10 4.30 -13.83
CA PRO A 670 -21.24 5.39 -13.38
C PRO A 670 -20.20 4.88 -12.37
N LYS A 671 -18.93 5.18 -12.65
CA LYS A 671 -17.77 4.72 -11.90
C LYS A 671 -17.24 5.88 -11.05
N LEU A 672 -17.17 5.67 -9.74
CA LEU A 672 -16.51 6.56 -8.78
C LEU A 672 -15.18 5.93 -8.37
N THR A 673 -14.07 6.63 -8.60
CA THR A 673 -12.72 6.20 -8.21
C THR A 673 -12.12 7.20 -7.24
N ILE A 674 -11.47 6.72 -6.17
CA ILE A 674 -10.84 7.55 -5.14
C ILE A 674 -9.32 7.38 -5.19
N SER A 675 -8.56 8.47 -5.09
CA SER A 675 -7.09 8.41 -5.12
C SER A 675 -6.43 9.38 -4.11
N PRO A 676 -5.47 8.92 -3.29
CA PRO A 676 -5.08 7.53 -3.10
C PRO A 676 -6.17 6.75 -2.34
N ALA A 677 -6.40 5.50 -2.72
CA ALA A 677 -7.34 4.62 -2.04
C ALA A 677 -6.75 4.01 -0.74
N ILE A 678 -5.42 3.93 -0.65
CA ILE A 678 -4.63 3.39 0.47
C ILE A 678 -3.33 4.20 0.57
N ASP A 679 -2.93 4.65 1.77
CA ASP A 679 -1.66 5.36 2.02
C ASP A 679 -0.63 4.39 2.63
N ASN A 680 0.33 3.95 1.82
CA ASN A 680 1.49 3.17 2.28
C ASN A 680 2.75 3.98 2.00
N TRP A 681 3.44 4.43 3.05
CA TRP A 681 4.66 5.22 2.95
C TRP A 681 5.82 4.48 3.64
N THR A 682 6.95 4.35 2.96
CA THR A 682 8.17 3.74 3.52
C THR A 682 9.36 4.64 3.19
N VAL A 683 10.14 5.07 4.19
CA VAL A 683 11.40 5.78 3.98
C VAL A 683 12.52 4.74 3.91
N GLN A 684 13.26 4.70 2.80
CA GLN A 684 14.41 3.82 2.65
C GLN A 684 15.69 4.61 2.87
N THR A 685 16.45 4.26 3.90
CA THR A 685 17.78 4.83 4.16
C THR A 685 18.82 3.74 3.92
N ASN A 686 19.58 3.85 2.83
CA ASN A 686 20.69 2.92 2.56
C ASN A 686 21.87 3.27 3.47
N LEU A 687 21.97 2.60 4.61
CA LEU A 687 23.18 2.63 5.45
C LEU A 687 24.07 1.45 5.03
N ARG A 688 25.32 1.74 4.63
CA ARG A 688 26.33 0.73 4.30
C ARG A 688 26.89 0.18 5.62
N THR A 689 26.52 -1.01 6.06
CA THR A 689 26.76 -1.41 7.48
C THR A 689 27.44 -2.76 7.76
N SER A 690 27.72 -3.65 6.78
CA SER A 690 28.64 -4.81 6.93
C SER A 690 28.59 -5.82 5.76
N ILE A 691 29.63 -6.66 5.64
CA ILE A 691 29.64 -7.85 4.76
C ILE A 691 29.79 -9.12 5.62
N SER A 692 28.96 -10.13 5.36
CA SER A 692 29.19 -11.51 5.82
C SER A 692 29.72 -12.34 4.65
N ARG A 693 30.93 -12.91 4.77
CA ARG A 693 31.47 -13.85 3.77
C ARG A 693 31.02 -15.29 4.08
N THR A 694 30.95 -16.14 3.07
CA THR A 694 30.87 -17.59 3.28
C THR A 694 31.66 -18.26 2.17
N VAL A 695 32.74 -18.95 2.52
CA VAL A 695 33.59 -19.66 1.56
C VAL A 695 33.21 -21.14 1.56
N ILE A 696 32.54 -21.61 0.50
CA ILE A 696 32.36 -23.04 0.23
C ILE A 696 33.49 -23.49 -0.69
N ALA A 697 34.48 -24.19 -0.16
CA ALA A 697 35.60 -24.72 -0.95
C ALA A 697 35.32 -26.18 -1.38
N SER A 698 34.80 -26.39 -2.59
CA SER A 698 34.77 -27.73 -3.21
C SER A 698 36.12 -28.05 -3.86
N ARG A 699 36.84 -29.05 -3.32
CA ARG A 699 38.13 -29.49 -3.87
C ARG A 699 37.92 -30.44 -5.05
N GLN A 700 38.07 -29.98 -6.28
CA GLN A 700 38.09 -30.87 -7.46
C GLN A 700 39.52 -31.09 -7.94
N ARG A 701 40.01 -32.34 -7.86
CA ARG A 701 41.32 -32.73 -8.41
C ARG A 701 41.19 -32.96 -9.91
N MET A 702 41.74 -32.07 -10.74
CA MET A 702 41.87 -32.33 -12.17
C MET A 702 43.06 -33.28 -12.44
N ARG A 703 42.88 -34.22 -13.37
CA ARG A 703 43.94 -35.16 -13.78
C ARG A 703 44.98 -34.43 -14.63
N ALA A 704 46.24 -34.77 -14.41
CA ALA A 704 47.43 -34.08 -14.93
C ALA A 704 47.66 -34.16 -16.45
N SER A 705 46.71 -34.66 -17.25
CA SER A 705 46.89 -34.83 -18.70
C SER A 705 46.70 -33.52 -19.49
N ASP A 706 45.77 -32.67 -19.10
CA ASP A 706 45.37 -31.52 -19.93
C ASP A 706 46.22 -30.27 -19.66
N PHE A 707 46.92 -30.24 -18.52
CA PHE A 707 47.81 -29.14 -18.14
C PHE A 707 49.25 -29.32 -18.65
N ARG A 708 49.67 -30.55 -18.97
CA ARG A 708 51.04 -30.87 -19.41
C ARG A 708 51.39 -30.37 -20.83
N GLN A 709 50.39 -30.09 -21.67
CA GLN A 709 50.65 -29.67 -23.05
C GLN A 709 50.87 -28.16 -23.25
N ARG A 710 50.56 -27.31 -22.26
CA ARG A 710 50.63 -25.85 -22.45
C ARG A 710 51.74 -25.14 -21.67
N PHE A 711 52.16 -25.62 -20.50
CA PHE A 711 53.21 -24.95 -19.72
C PHE A 711 54.04 -25.97 -18.94
N GLY A 712 55.34 -26.06 -19.25
CA GLY A 712 56.25 -27.02 -18.63
C GLY A 712 56.43 -26.81 -17.12
N SER A 713 56.62 -27.93 -16.42
CA SER A 713 57.07 -28.09 -15.03
C SER A 713 56.19 -27.53 -13.89
N GLY A 714 55.48 -28.45 -13.23
CA GLY A 714 55.33 -28.52 -11.77
C GLY A 714 54.81 -27.30 -11.04
N SER A 715 53.51 -26.99 -11.15
CA SER A 715 52.81 -26.15 -10.16
C SER A 715 51.36 -26.58 -10.03
N VAL A 716 50.93 -26.81 -8.78
CA VAL A 716 49.54 -27.08 -8.42
C VAL A 716 48.79 -25.75 -8.46
N ALA A 717 47.92 -25.57 -9.44
CA ALA A 717 47.03 -24.41 -9.50
C ALA A 717 45.80 -24.70 -8.62
N THR A 718 45.66 -23.95 -7.51
CA THR A 718 44.42 -23.91 -6.74
C THR A 718 43.42 -23.06 -7.52
N VAL A 719 42.41 -23.69 -8.14
CA VAL A 719 41.33 -22.97 -8.81
C VAL A 719 40.14 -22.88 -7.86
N THR A 720 39.84 -21.67 -7.39
CA THR A 720 38.65 -21.34 -6.60
C THR A 720 37.50 -21.02 -7.54
N ASN A 721 36.57 -21.95 -7.76
CA ASN A 721 35.50 -21.80 -8.77
C ASN A 721 34.25 -21.03 -8.31
N SER A 722 34.14 -20.62 -7.05
CA SER A 722 33.02 -19.74 -6.63
C SER A 722 33.35 -19.04 -5.31
N ARG A 723 33.25 -17.71 -5.30
CA ARG A 723 33.35 -16.86 -4.10
C ARG A 723 32.01 -16.14 -3.94
N ASN A 724 31.17 -16.61 -3.03
CA ASN A 724 29.94 -15.91 -2.70
C ASN A 724 30.26 -14.82 -1.67
N VAL A 725 30.15 -13.56 -2.10
CA VAL A 725 30.23 -12.39 -1.21
C VAL A 725 28.81 -11.87 -1.08
N SER A 726 28.23 -12.00 0.11
CA SER A 726 26.91 -11.46 0.43
C SER A 726 27.07 -10.20 1.29
N SER A 727 26.62 -9.06 0.78
CA SER A 727 26.39 -7.87 1.60
C SER A 727 25.03 -7.98 2.27
N SER A 728 24.95 -7.88 3.59
CA SER A 728 23.67 -7.73 4.29
C SER A 728 23.34 -6.25 4.39
N THR A 729 22.39 -5.79 3.60
CA THR A 729 21.79 -4.45 3.80
C THR A 729 20.73 -4.58 4.88
N THR A 730 21.00 -4.11 6.09
CA THR A 730 19.98 -4.09 7.15
C THR A 730 19.08 -2.88 6.94
N MET A 731 17.82 -3.12 6.58
CA MET A 731 16.81 -2.07 6.48
C MET A 731 16.20 -1.82 7.87
N ARG A 732 16.29 -0.59 8.36
CA ARG A 732 15.59 -0.15 9.57
C ARG A 732 14.26 0.46 9.17
N VAL A 733 13.16 -0.16 9.59
CA VAL A 733 11.79 0.38 9.41
C VAL A 733 11.40 1.06 10.71
N GLU A 734 11.09 2.35 10.67
CA GLU A 734 10.55 3.10 11.80
C GLU A 734 9.18 3.69 11.42
N ASP A 735 8.19 3.50 12.28
CA ASP A 735 6.86 4.11 12.15
C ASP A 735 6.90 5.58 12.59
N LEU A 736 6.24 6.45 11.83
CA LEU A 736 6.13 7.87 12.18
C LEU A 736 5.16 8.09 13.35
N PRO A 737 5.46 8.99 14.30
CA PRO A 737 4.60 9.23 15.47
C PRO A 737 3.22 9.82 15.15
N ASN A 738 3.04 10.45 13.98
CA ASN A 738 1.81 11.11 13.58
C ASN A 738 1.48 10.81 12.11
N LEU A 739 0.19 10.63 11.81
CA LEU A 739 -0.33 10.57 10.44
C LEU A 739 -0.16 11.93 9.75
N ARG A 740 0.34 11.92 8.51
CA ARG A 740 0.46 13.12 7.68
C ARG A 740 -0.89 13.54 7.10
N SER A 741 -1.00 14.80 6.69
CA SER A 741 -2.14 15.26 5.89
C SER A 741 -2.04 14.74 4.46
N LEU A 742 -3.13 14.13 3.95
CA LEU A 742 -3.23 13.65 2.57
C LEU A 742 -4.34 14.37 1.80
N ARG A 743 -4.08 14.61 0.51
CA ARG A 743 -5.09 15.06 -0.43
C ARG A 743 -5.74 13.84 -1.06
N VAL A 744 -7.07 13.76 -0.95
CA VAL A 744 -7.89 12.71 -1.55
C VAL A 744 -8.65 13.32 -2.72
N SER A 745 -8.57 12.71 -3.90
CA SER A 745 -9.31 13.10 -5.10
C SER A 745 -10.38 12.07 -5.44
N PHE A 746 -11.46 12.55 -6.05
CA PHE A 746 -12.58 11.75 -6.53
C PHE A 746 -12.67 11.92 -8.05
N ASP A 747 -12.73 10.81 -8.78
CA ASP A 747 -12.93 10.78 -10.22
C ASP A 747 -14.27 10.10 -10.55
N LEU A 748 -15.08 10.78 -11.35
CA LEU A 748 -16.46 10.42 -11.67
C LEU A 748 -16.59 10.23 -13.17
N GLN A 749 -16.90 9.02 -13.61
CA GLN A 749 -17.00 8.68 -15.03
C GLN A 749 -18.32 7.97 -15.33
N GLY A 750 -18.79 8.03 -16.59
CA GLY A 750 -19.96 7.27 -17.05
C GLY A 750 -21.31 8.00 -17.00
N PHE A 751 -21.35 9.30 -16.69
CA PHE A 751 -22.57 10.12 -16.72
C PHE A 751 -22.96 10.52 -18.14
N LYS A 752 -24.26 10.54 -18.45
CA LYS A 752 -24.77 10.96 -19.77
C LYS A 752 -24.82 12.50 -19.89
N PRO A 753 -24.82 13.05 -21.12
CA PRO A 753 -25.03 14.49 -21.33
C PRO A 753 -26.36 14.95 -20.68
N GLY A 754 -26.27 15.84 -19.68
CA GLY A 754 -27.43 16.38 -18.92
C GLY A 754 -27.72 15.71 -17.57
N GLU A 755 -26.96 14.67 -17.20
CA GLU A 755 -27.07 14.02 -15.89
C GLU A 755 -26.21 14.75 -14.85
N ALA A 756 -26.85 15.49 -13.93
CA ALA A 756 -26.16 16.30 -12.93
C ALA A 756 -25.88 15.51 -11.64
N VAL A 757 -24.65 15.59 -11.14
CA VAL A 757 -24.30 15.08 -9.80
C VAL A 757 -24.86 16.03 -8.75
N ARG A 758 -25.80 15.55 -7.93
CA ARG A 758 -26.53 16.38 -6.95
C ARG A 758 -25.75 16.60 -5.66
N ASN A 759 -25.19 15.54 -5.08
CA ASN A 759 -24.36 15.61 -3.88
C ASN A 759 -23.28 14.51 -3.90
N ILE A 760 -22.07 14.84 -3.45
CA ILE A 760 -20.99 13.88 -3.16
C ILE A 760 -20.63 14.02 -1.69
N ARG A 761 -20.64 12.89 -0.95
CA ARG A 761 -20.30 12.86 0.47
C ARG A 761 -19.12 11.93 0.74
N PHE A 762 -18.17 12.40 1.52
CA PHE A 762 -17.09 11.58 2.07
C PHE A 762 -17.24 11.55 3.59
N GLY A 763 -17.72 10.41 4.11
CA GLY A 763 -18.17 10.31 5.52
C GLY A 763 -19.38 11.22 5.77
N SER A 764 -19.30 12.08 6.79
CA SER A 764 -20.34 13.08 7.14
C SER A 764 -20.19 14.42 6.41
N LYS A 765 -19.13 14.60 5.61
CA LYS A 765 -18.79 15.88 4.98
C LYS A 765 -19.25 15.92 3.52
N ASP A 766 -19.95 16.99 3.15
CA ASP A 766 -20.33 17.28 1.77
C ASP A 766 -19.13 17.88 1.03
N VAL A 767 -18.78 17.29 -0.13
CA VAL A 767 -17.63 17.68 -0.96
C VAL A 767 -18.05 18.02 -2.39
N THR A 768 -19.33 18.30 -2.62
CA THR A 768 -19.91 18.54 -3.95
C THR A 768 -19.25 19.71 -4.69
N ASP A 769 -18.87 20.77 -3.98
CA ASP A 769 -18.23 21.98 -4.54
C ASP A 769 -16.83 21.74 -5.14
N SER A 770 -16.27 20.53 -4.99
CA SER A 770 -14.96 20.16 -5.53
C SER A 770 -14.97 19.62 -6.97
N VAL A 771 -16.15 19.46 -7.59
CA VAL A 771 -16.31 18.96 -8.96
C VAL A 771 -16.79 20.10 -9.87
N GLY A 772 -15.88 20.63 -10.69
CA GLY A 772 -16.19 21.64 -11.70
C GLY A 772 -17.07 21.07 -12.83
N GLU A 773 -18.05 21.86 -13.28
CA GLU A 773 -19.16 21.56 -14.18
C GLU A 773 -18.81 20.74 -15.45
N TYR A 774 -19.61 19.71 -15.73
CA TYR A 774 -19.60 18.97 -17.01
C TYR A 774 -20.49 19.66 -18.06
N GLY A 775 -19.86 20.20 -19.11
CA GLY A 775 -20.51 20.62 -20.35
C GLY A 775 -19.49 21.09 -21.39
N LEU A 776 -19.28 20.33 -22.47
CA LEU A 776 -18.47 20.74 -23.63
C LEU A 776 -19.39 21.32 -24.74
N PRO A 777 -18.93 22.21 -25.65
CA PRO A 777 -17.89 23.24 -25.55
C PRO A 777 -18.39 24.64 -26.00
N ALA A 778 -17.74 25.71 -25.55
CA ALA A 778 -17.73 26.98 -26.28
C ALA A 778 -16.29 27.47 -26.42
N VAL A 779 -15.89 27.68 -27.67
CA VAL A 779 -14.65 28.38 -28.00
C VAL A 779 -14.81 29.83 -27.56
N ASP A 780 -13.85 30.26 -26.75
CA ASP A 780 -13.22 31.58 -26.72
C ASP A 780 -13.34 32.44 -25.45
N LYS A 781 -12.17 33.02 -25.12
CA LYS A 781 -11.93 34.27 -24.39
C LYS A 781 -12.50 34.40 -22.97
N THR A 782 -11.75 33.91 -21.98
CA THR A 782 -11.03 34.75 -20.97
C THR A 782 -10.55 33.86 -19.82
N LEU A 783 -9.24 33.54 -19.81
CA LEU A 783 -8.57 33.11 -18.59
C LEU A 783 -8.43 34.35 -17.70
N LEU A 784 -9.18 34.40 -16.60
CA LEU A 784 -8.95 35.37 -15.55
C LEU A 784 -7.56 35.12 -14.97
N ILE A 785 -6.71 36.12 -15.17
CA ILE A 785 -5.56 36.48 -14.35
C ILE A 785 -6.07 36.55 -12.90
N GLY A 786 -5.65 35.62 -12.04
CA GLY A 786 -6.24 35.50 -10.71
C GLY A 786 -5.58 34.43 -9.83
N ASP A 787 -4.54 34.88 -9.11
CA ASP A 787 -4.01 34.34 -7.86
C ASP A 787 -3.20 33.02 -7.90
N ASN A 788 -2.03 33.10 -8.55
CA ASN A 788 -0.94 32.13 -8.44
C ASN A 788 -0.30 32.06 -7.03
N ARG A 789 -0.86 32.70 -6.00
CA ARG A 789 -0.34 32.69 -4.61
C ARG A 789 -0.73 31.46 -3.79
N ARG A 790 -1.59 30.57 -4.30
CA ARG A 790 -2.10 29.40 -3.56
C ARG A 790 -1.78 28.03 -4.15
N LEU A 791 -0.96 27.98 -5.19
CA LEU A 791 -0.35 26.73 -5.63
C LEU A 791 0.86 26.48 -4.70
N ASP A 792 0.87 25.38 -3.96
CA ASP A 792 2.07 24.90 -3.26
C ASP A 792 3.09 24.54 -4.34
N THR A 793 3.92 25.52 -4.71
CA THR A 793 5.01 25.40 -5.68
C THR A 793 6.19 24.68 -5.00
N ARG A 794 5.97 23.42 -4.66
CA ARG A 794 7.05 22.48 -4.41
C ARG A 794 6.85 21.34 -5.40
N PRO A 795 7.85 20.97 -6.22
CA PRO A 795 7.82 19.68 -6.88
C PRO A 795 7.66 18.65 -5.76
N LEU A 796 6.66 17.77 -5.83
CA LEU A 796 6.63 16.60 -4.98
C LEU A 796 8.00 15.93 -5.15
N PHE A 797 8.77 15.80 -4.07
CA PHE A 797 10.13 15.26 -4.09
C PHE A 797 10.20 13.94 -4.86
N GLU A 798 9.16 13.12 -4.74
CA GLU A 798 8.95 11.89 -5.52
C GLU A 798 8.91 12.11 -7.03
N GLY A 799 8.21 13.14 -7.52
CA GLY A 799 8.16 13.46 -8.95
C GLY A 799 9.51 13.92 -9.50
N ALA A 800 10.26 14.69 -8.72
CA ALA A 800 11.61 15.12 -9.09
C ALA A 800 12.63 13.96 -9.05
N GLN A 801 12.52 13.07 -8.05
CA GLN A 801 13.33 11.85 -7.96
C GLN A 801 13.00 10.86 -9.07
N HIS A 802 11.71 10.63 -9.34
CA HIS A 802 11.24 9.78 -10.44
C HIS A 802 11.75 10.31 -11.78
N ALA A 803 11.71 11.63 -12.01
CA ALA A 803 12.29 12.22 -13.21
C ALA A 803 13.81 11.96 -13.29
N ILE A 804 14.58 12.17 -12.22
CA ILE A 804 16.02 11.90 -12.24
C ILE A 804 16.36 10.42 -12.46
N LEU A 805 15.59 9.50 -11.92
CA LEU A 805 15.86 8.07 -12.05
C LEU A 805 15.42 7.52 -13.41
N ASN A 806 14.25 7.95 -13.89
CA ASN A 806 13.58 7.31 -15.00
C ASN A 806 13.57 8.13 -16.30
N TRP A 807 13.91 9.43 -16.29
CA TRP A 807 13.94 10.23 -17.53
C TRP A 807 15.27 10.08 -18.26
N GLU A 808 15.18 10.07 -19.59
CA GLU A 808 16.34 10.00 -20.46
C GLU A 808 17.12 11.32 -20.42
N ARG A 809 18.44 11.21 -20.56
CA ARG A 809 19.34 12.35 -20.70
C ARG A 809 19.85 12.41 -22.13
N SER A 810 19.82 13.59 -22.73
CA SER A 810 20.43 13.82 -24.04
C SER A 810 21.01 15.23 -24.14
N ASN A 811 22.14 15.36 -24.81
CA ASN A 811 22.96 16.56 -24.80
C ASN A 811 23.51 16.86 -26.22
N PRO A 812 22.68 17.19 -27.22
CA PRO A 812 23.19 17.58 -28.54
C PRO A 812 24.18 18.75 -28.45
N SER A 813 25.27 18.64 -29.20
CA SER A 813 26.31 19.67 -29.29
C SER A 813 26.90 19.74 -30.69
N THR A 814 27.10 20.96 -31.20
CA THR A 814 27.89 21.22 -32.41
C THR A 814 29.39 21.22 -32.16
N ASN A 815 29.83 21.39 -30.91
CA ASN A 815 31.23 21.67 -30.54
C ASN A 815 31.86 20.56 -29.67
N GLY A 816 31.18 19.42 -29.50
CA GLY A 816 31.57 18.35 -28.57
C GLY A 816 30.92 18.49 -27.18
N GLN A 817 30.86 17.40 -26.42
CA GLN A 817 30.36 17.36 -25.04
C GLN A 817 31.53 17.45 -24.06
N VAL A 818 31.36 18.17 -22.96
CA VAL A 818 32.30 18.13 -21.82
C VAL A 818 31.93 16.94 -20.91
N GLY A 819 32.92 16.31 -20.27
CA GLY A 819 32.69 15.17 -19.38
C GLY A 819 31.66 15.48 -18.27
N ASN A 820 30.73 14.56 -18.02
CA ASN A 820 29.67 14.61 -17.00
C ASN A 820 28.49 15.57 -17.25
N GLU A 821 28.38 16.24 -18.41
CA GLU A 821 27.24 17.12 -18.75
C GLU A 821 25.88 16.37 -18.80
N SER A 822 25.86 15.10 -19.23
CA SER A 822 24.62 14.31 -19.27
C SER A 822 24.12 13.91 -17.87
N SER A 823 25.03 13.70 -16.91
CA SER A 823 24.73 13.36 -15.52
C SER A 823 24.48 14.57 -14.59
N ALA A 824 24.52 15.79 -15.14
CA ALA A 824 24.45 17.04 -14.41
C ALA A 824 23.11 17.30 -13.71
N TRP A 825 22.03 16.75 -14.26
CA TRP A 825 20.68 16.81 -13.69
C TRP A 825 20.63 16.03 -12.38
N SER A 826 20.21 16.70 -11.31
CA SER A 826 20.13 16.13 -9.97
C SER A 826 18.94 16.68 -9.18
N VAL A 827 18.62 16.03 -8.06
CA VAL A 827 17.68 16.57 -7.08
C VAL A 827 18.47 17.09 -5.88
N SER A 828 18.17 18.31 -5.45
CA SER A 828 18.68 18.88 -4.19
C SER A 828 17.59 19.71 -3.52
N ASN A 829 17.45 19.58 -2.20
CA ASN A 829 16.46 20.28 -1.39
C ASN A 829 15.02 20.19 -1.94
N GLY A 830 14.63 19.04 -2.51
CA GLY A 830 13.28 18.89 -3.08
C GLY A 830 13.13 19.33 -4.54
N HIS A 831 14.20 19.80 -5.17
CA HIS A 831 14.11 20.48 -6.46
C HIS A 831 15.01 19.86 -7.52
N LEU A 832 14.48 19.78 -8.74
CA LEU A 832 15.24 19.38 -9.90
C LEU A 832 16.17 20.52 -10.31
N GLN A 833 17.45 20.24 -10.44
CA GLN A 833 18.47 21.23 -10.76
C GLN A 833 19.48 20.71 -11.78
N TYR A 834 19.92 21.62 -12.63
CA TYR A 834 21.04 21.46 -13.53
C TYR A 834 22.24 22.24 -12.98
N ARG A 835 23.35 21.55 -12.70
CA ARG A 835 24.48 22.08 -11.92
C ARG A 835 25.72 22.44 -12.73
N PHE A 836 25.72 22.24 -14.04
CA PHE A 836 26.88 22.53 -14.86
C PHE A 836 26.60 23.69 -15.81
N ASN A 837 27.63 24.47 -16.10
CA ASN A 837 27.62 25.31 -17.29
C ASN A 837 28.05 24.39 -18.45
N SER A 838 27.15 24.18 -19.41
CA SER A 838 27.37 23.25 -20.53
C SER A 838 27.52 23.92 -21.87
N THR A 839 28.33 23.28 -22.71
CA THR A 839 28.49 23.60 -24.13
C THR A 839 27.49 22.89 -25.03
N SER A 840 26.69 21.98 -24.45
CA SER A 840 25.60 21.22 -25.08
C SER A 840 24.22 21.66 -24.56
N TRP A 841 23.17 21.47 -25.37
CA TRP A 841 21.80 21.63 -24.91
C TRP A 841 21.42 20.41 -24.07
N ALA A 842 21.57 20.53 -22.76
CA ALA A 842 21.39 19.42 -21.83
C ALA A 842 19.92 19.23 -21.49
N MET A 843 19.39 18.06 -21.86
CA MET A 843 17.99 17.74 -21.75
C MET A 843 17.75 16.63 -20.73
N LEU A 844 16.67 16.76 -19.98
CA LEU A 844 16.05 15.69 -19.20
C LEU A 844 14.66 15.43 -19.78
N LEU A 845 14.44 14.24 -20.34
CA LEU A 845 13.34 13.92 -21.24
C LEU A 845 12.49 12.76 -20.72
N SER A 846 11.16 12.88 -20.80
CA SER A 846 10.25 11.79 -20.44
C SER A 846 10.53 10.53 -21.26
N THR A 847 10.50 9.37 -20.61
CA THR A 847 10.57 8.06 -21.28
C THR A 847 9.31 7.75 -22.06
N ASN A 848 8.15 8.12 -21.52
CA ASN A 848 6.89 8.02 -22.21
C ASN A 848 6.74 9.12 -23.28
N THR A 849 5.93 8.82 -24.29
CA THR A 849 5.64 9.73 -25.40
C THR A 849 4.19 10.21 -25.33
N PHE A 850 3.97 11.47 -25.72
CA PHE A 850 2.69 12.14 -25.54
C PHE A 850 2.29 12.92 -26.80
N ASP A 851 1.01 12.86 -27.13
CA ASP A 851 0.39 13.69 -28.16
C ASP A 851 -0.47 14.83 -27.59
N ASN A 852 -0.81 14.76 -26.30
CA ASN A 852 -1.69 15.73 -25.66
C ASN A 852 -1.21 15.99 -24.23
N PHE A 853 -0.66 17.17 -23.97
CA PHE A 853 -0.25 17.57 -22.63
C PHE A 853 -0.34 19.08 -22.45
N ASP A 854 -0.50 19.52 -21.21
CA ASP A 854 -0.40 20.92 -20.81
C ASP A 854 0.53 21.00 -19.61
N VAL A 855 1.67 21.68 -19.77
CA VAL A 855 2.71 21.80 -18.76
C VAL A 855 3.09 23.25 -18.55
N THR A 856 3.20 23.67 -17.29
CA THR A 856 3.81 24.94 -16.90
C THR A 856 5.00 24.66 -16.00
N ALA A 857 6.19 25.12 -16.40
CA ALA A 857 7.40 25.00 -15.61
C ALA A 857 8.01 26.38 -15.28
N ARG A 858 8.58 26.48 -14.09
CA ARG A 858 9.37 27.61 -13.60
C ARG A 858 10.85 27.27 -13.67
N PHE A 859 11.64 28.20 -14.14
CA PHE A 859 13.10 28.11 -14.16
C PHE A 859 13.70 29.25 -13.37
N THR A 860 14.50 28.94 -12.34
CA THR A 860 15.24 29.92 -11.54
C THR A 860 16.74 29.73 -11.73
N GLY A 861 17.45 30.80 -12.07
CA GLY A 861 18.91 30.79 -12.19
C GLY A 861 19.57 30.84 -10.82
N LEU A 862 20.66 30.08 -10.64
CA LEU A 862 21.34 29.94 -9.35
C LEU A 862 22.69 30.67 -9.31
N ASP A 863 23.21 31.08 -10.46
CA ASP A 863 24.51 31.71 -10.64
C ASP A 863 24.38 33.08 -11.31
N ASN A 864 25.51 33.79 -11.44
CA ASN A 864 25.58 35.09 -12.10
C ASN A 864 25.70 34.93 -13.62
N ASP A 865 24.80 34.14 -14.21
CA ASP A 865 24.76 33.82 -15.63
C ASP A 865 23.39 34.20 -16.23
N ASN A 866 23.35 34.48 -17.54
CA ASN A 866 22.20 35.06 -18.26
C ASN A 866 21.78 34.21 -19.48
N ASP A 867 22.22 32.97 -19.49
CA ASP A 867 22.20 32.04 -20.61
C ASP A 867 20.84 31.32 -20.77
N ARG A 868 20.82 30.17 -21.47
CA ARG A 868 19.59 29.64 -22.06
C ARG A 868 18.96 28.53 -21.23
N MET A 869 17.65 28.63 -21.01
CA MET A 869 16.83 27.61 -20.35
C MET A 869 15.48 27.46 -21.05
N GLY A 870 14.80 26.34 -20.85
CA GLY A 870 13.42 26.20 -21.31
C GLY A 870 12.90 24.77 -21.37
N ILE A 871 11.82 24.58 -22.12
CA ILE A 871 11.11 23.30 -22.25
C ILE A 871 11.41 22.69 -23.61
N VAL A 872 11.75 21.39 -23.61
CA VAL A 872 11.75 20.57 -24.81
C VAL A 872 10.31 20.12 -25.06
N ILE A 873 9.70 20.70 -26.08
CA ILE A 873 8.30 20.49 -26.46
C ILE A 873 8.08 19.08 -27.01
N ALA A 874 9.01 18.62 -27.85
CA ALA A 874 8.94 17.32 -28.49
C ALA A 874 10.35 16.80 -28.77
N ARG A 875 10.59 15.53 -28.47
CA ARG A 875 11.80 14.80 -28.86
C ARG A 875 11.41 13.46 -29.47
N ILE A 876 12.05 13.12 -30.59
CA ILE A 876 11.91 11.82 -31.23
C ILE A 876 13.21 11.42 -31.94
N LYS A 877 13.51 10.12 -31.99
CA LYS A 877 14.60 9.55 -32.79
C LYS A 877 14.03 8.91 -34.05
N VAL A 878 14.55 9.30 -35.22
CA VAL A 878 14.19 8.71 -36.53
C VAL A 878 15.48 8.38 -37.26
N ASP A 879 15.61 7.14 -37.72
CA ASP A 879 16.80 6.63 -38.43
C ASP A 879 18.12 6.89 -37.67
N GLY A 880 18.09 6.73 -36.34
CA GLY A 880 19.24 6.96 -35.46
C GLY A 880 19.58 8.43 -35.20
N LYS A 881 18.85 9.38 -35.82
CA LYS A 881 19.02 10.83 -35.61
C LYS A 881 18.00 11.35 -34.61
N GLU A 882 18.46 12.10 -33.60
CA GLU A 882 17.60 12.75 -32.62
C GLU A 882 17.09 14.09 -33.15
N HIS A 883 15.77 14.26 -33.15
CA HIS A 883 15.10 15.50 -33.48
C HIS A 883 14.41 16.08 -32.26
N THR A 884 14.55 17.39 -32.04
CA THR A 884 13.98 18.11 -30.91
C THR A 884 13.26 19.38 -31.34
N LEU A 885 12.23 19.77 -30.62
CA LEU A 885 11.57 21.07 -30.74
C LEU A 885 11.58 21.70 -29.35
N SER A 886 12.19 22.88 -29.21
CA SER A 886 12.44 23.50 -27.90
C SER A 886 11.91 24.93 -27.86
N ALA A 887 11.24 25.28 -26.76
CA ALA A 887 10.95 26.64 -26.37
C ALA A 887 12.09 27.16 -25.51
N VAL A 888 12.83 28.14 -26.01
CA VAL A 888 14.09 28.59 -25.39
C VAL A 888 13.98 30.07 -24.99
N ARG A 889 14.58 30.36 -23.84
CA ARG A 889 14.57 31.65 -23.14
C ARG A 889 15.97 32.05 -22.72
N ASN A 890 16.33 33.32 -22.92
CA ASN A 890 17.60 33.88 -22.47
C ASN A 890 17.47 35.34 -22.00
N GLN A 891 18.54 35.88 -21.42
CA GLN A 891 18.67 37.31 -21.10
C GLN A 891 19.84 37.99 -21.82
N ASP A 892 20.60 37.26 -22.63
CA ASP A 892 21.81 37.75 -23.32
C ASP A 892 21.54 38.99 -24.23
N LYS A 893 22.59 39.81 -24.45
CA LYS A 893 22.53 41.02 -25.28
C LYS A 893 23.14 40.81 -26.67
N GLY A 894 22.72 41.65 -27.62
CA GLY A 894 23.40 41.80 -28.91
C GLY A 894 23.02 40.72 -29.93
N GLU A 895 23.99 40.23 -30.71
CA GLU A 895 23.78 39.26 -31.81
C GLU A 895 23.18 37.91 -31.35
N ASN A 896 23.20 37.66 -30.03
CA ASN A 896 22.70 36.45 -29.37
C ASN A 896 21.33 36.64 -28.66
N ASP A 897 20.61 37.74 -28.92
CA ASP A 897 19.30 38.05 -28.32
C ASP A 897 18.23 36.99 -28.68
N LEU A 898 17.91 36.13 -27.71
CA LEU A 898 16.99 34.99 -27.82
C LEU A 898 16.01 34.96 -26.62
N ARG A 899 15.46 36.11 -26.27
CA ARG A 899 14.49 36.27 -25.16
C ARG A 899 13.34 35.27 -25.22
N TRP A 900 12.81 34.99 -26.41
CA TRP A 900 11.74 34.03 -26.60
C TRP A 900 11.67 33.50 -28.03
N ALA A 901 12.07 32.25 -28.22
CA ALA A 901 12.06 31.59 -29.52
C ALA A 901 11.70 30.10 -29.43
N ILE A 902 11.21 29.58 -30.54
CA ILE A 902 10.97 28.16 -30.78
C ILE A 902 11.95 27.67 -31.83
N ILE A 903 12.74 26.65 -31.50
CA ILE A 903 13.84 26.18 -32.33
C ILE A 903 13.78 24.66 -32.45
N LYS A 904 13.94 24.16 -33.68
CA LYS A 904 14.11 22.74 -33.97
C LYS A 904 15.59 22.38 -33.91
N ASP A 905 15.90 21.22 -33.35
CA ASP A 905 17.24 20.63 -33.23
C ASP A 905 18.26 21.60 -32.63
N TYR A 906 17.85 22.32 -31.57
CA TYR A 906 18.68 23.36 -30.95
C TYR A 906 20.06 22.81 -30.54
N ARG A 907 21.12 23.58 -30.84
CA ARG A 907 22.54 23.20 -30.65
C ARG A 907 22.97 21.90 -31.34
N SER A 908 22.25 21.50 -32.39
CA SER A 908 22.67 20.47 -33.34
C SER A 908 23.09 21.09 -34.68
N ALA A 909 23.75 20.32 -35.54
CA ALA A 909 24.16 20.78 -36.88
C ALA A 909 22.96 21.19 -37.76
N ASP A 910 21.78 20.61 -37.51
CA ASP A 910 20.54 20.87 -38.25
C ASP A 910 19.61 21.90 -37.59
N ALA A 911 20.14 22.68 -36.64
CA ALA A 911 19.36 23.65 -35.88
C ALA A 911 18.62 24.62 -36.82
N THR A 912 17.30 24.71 -36.64
CA THR A 912 16.44 25.55 -37.47
C THR A 912 15.49 26.36 -36.61
N GLU A 913 15.49 27.68 -36.77
CA GLU A 913 14.53 28.54 -36.10
C GLU A 913 13.12 28.38 -36.70
N ILE A 914 12.15 28.10 -35.82
CA ILE A 914 10.75 27.92 -36.20
C ILE A 914 9.99 29.22 -35.95
N SER A 915 10.21 29.88 -34.81
CA SER A 915 9.59 31.17 -34.52
C SER A 915 10.39 32.03 -33.56
N ARG A 916 10.71 33.27 -33.95
CA ARG A 916 11.28 34.33 -33.10
C ARG A 916 10.49 35.64 -33.21
N SER A 917 9.36 35.67 -33.90
CA SER A 917 8.59 36.90 -34.15
C SER A 917 8.07 37.59 -32.89
N LYS A 918 8.00 36.87 -31.76
CA LYS A 918 7.57 37.37 -30.44
C LYS A 918 8.72 37.67 -29.48
N ASN A 919 9.97 37.66 -29.96
CA ASN A 919 11.14 37.93 -29.13
C ASN A 919 11.09 39.32 -28.48
N THR A 920 10.58 40.31 -29.20
CA THR A 920 10.40 41.68 -28.69
C THR A 920 9.24 41.85 -27.71
N ASP A 921 8.36 40.85 -27.63
CA ASP A 921 7.21 40.86 -26.71
C ASP A 921 7.65 40.50 -25.28
N VAL A 922 8.94 40.26 -25.04
CA VAL A 922 9.56 40.01 -23.73
C VAL A 922 10.72 41.00 -23.52
N ARG A 923 10.98 41.44 -22.29
CA ARG A 923 12.08 42.36 -21.98
C ARG A 923 13.44 41.64 -21.97
N ASN A 924 14.48 42.28 -22.51
CA ASN A 924 15.88 41.77 -22.49
C ASN A 924 16.59 42.07 -21.15
N ASN A 925 15.93 42.83 -20.27
CA ASN A 925 16.42 43.21 -18.93
C ASN A 925 17.89 43.67 -18.87
N ASN A 926 18.37 44.25 -19.97
CA ASN A 926 19.75 44.66 -20.11
C ASN A 926 20.77 43.57 -19.72
N GLY A 927 20.61 42.33 -20.17
CA GLY A 927 21.66 41.32 -19.98
C GLY A 927 21.79 40.82 -18.55
N ALA A 928 20.82 41.13 -17.68
CA ALA A 928 20.87 40.77 -16.27
C ALA A 928 20.94 39.26 -16.08
N ALA A 929 21.74 38.82 -15.11
CA ALA A 929 21.81 37.43 -14.71
C ALA A 929 20.45 36.92 -14.21
N TRP A 930 20.17 35.64 -14.42
CA TRP A 930 18.92 35.03 -13.97
C TRP A 930 18.77 35.03 -12.44
N SER A 931 19.87 35.04 -11.69
CA SER A 931 19.87 35.21 -10.23
C SER A 931 19.34 36.57 -9.76
N ALA A 932 19.29 37.59 -10.62
CA ALA A 932 18.63 38.87 -10.31
C ALA A 932 17.10 38.76 -10.25
N PHE A 933 16.54 37.62 -10.64
CA PHE A 933 15.10 37.33 -10.65
C PHE A 933 14.83 36.08 -9.81
N PRO A 934 14.66 36.20 -8.47
CA PRO A 934 14.50 35.05 -7.58
C PRO A 934 13.30 34.15 -7.91
N GLU A 935 12.21 34.72 -8.42
CA GLU A 935 11.03 33.99 -8.90
C GLU A 935 11.24 33.35 -10.28
N GLY A 936 12.34 33.68 -10.96
CA GLY A 936 12.74 33.10 -12.23
C GLY A 936 11.84 33.49 -13.39
N MET A 937 11.52 32.53 -14.25
CA MET A 937 10.57 32.72 -15.36
C MET A 937 9.68 31.49 -15.55
N LEU A 938 8.49 31.70 -16.07
CA LEU A 938 7.56 30.65 -16.44
C LEU A 938 7.61 30.37 -17.94
N VAL A 939 7.50 29.09 -18.29
CA VAL A 939 7.23 28.61 -19.64
C VAL A 939 6.05 27.66 -19.56
N ARG A 940 5.03 27.88 -20.39
CA ARG A 940 3.90 26.96 -20.54
C ARG A 940 3.84 26.43 -21.96
N VAL A 941 3.66 25.13 -22.09
CA VAL A 941 3.49 24.44 -23.37
C VAL A 941 2.21 23.61 -23.29
N ARG A 942 1.31 23.83 -24.24
CA ARG A 942 0.12 23.01 -24.43
C ARG A 942 0.16 22.39 -25.81
N ARG A 943 0.20 21.07 -25.88
CA ARG A 943 0.12 20.29 -27.12
C ARG A 943 -1.22 19.58 -27.19
N GLN A 944 -1.86 19.65 -28.35
CA GLN A 944 -3.10 18.97 -28.70
C GLN A 944 -2.97 18.38 -30.11
N GLY A 945 -2.42 17.16 -30.19
CA GLY A 945 -2.04 16.53 -31.45
C GLY A 945 -1.04 17.38 -32.24
N ASP A 946 -1.48 17.86 -33.40
CA ASP A 946 -0.69 18.69 -34.32
C ASP A 946 -0.63 20.18 -33.93
N ILE A 947 -1.40 20.62 -32.92
CA ILE A 947 -1.44 22.03 -32.49
C ILE A 947 -0.67 22.21 -31.19
N ILE A 948 0.26 23.16 -31.17
CA ILE A 948 1.09 23.49 -30.01
C ILE A 948 0.97 24.98 -29.70
N GLU A 949 0.67 25.30 -28.44
CA GLU A 949 0.63 26.65 -27.92
C GLU A 949 1.74 26.83 -26.87
N CYS A 950 2.53 27.89 -26.98
CA CYS A 950 3.62 28.18 -26.03
C CYS A 950 3.53 29.61 -25.50
N TRP A 951 3.70 29.78 -24.20
CA TRP A 951 3.73 31.08 -23.51
C TRP A 951 4.91 31.19 -22.57
N THR A 952 5.25 32.42 -22.19
CA THR A 952 6.24 32.70 -21.17
C THR A 952 5.92 33.96 -20.36
N SER A 953 6.36 34.04 -19.09
CA SER A 953 6.22 35.24 -18.22
C SER A 953 7.39 36.20 -18.38
N GLU A 954 7.29 37.48 -18.01
CA GLU A 954 8.51 38.29 -17.87
C GLU A 954 9.43 37.70 -16.77
N ALA A 955 10.73 37.98 -16.82
CA ALA A 955 11.62 37.49 -15.76
C ALA A 955 11.31 38.19 -14.42
N GLY A 956 11.22 37.40 -13.36
CA GLY A 956 10.77 37.80 -12.03
C GLY A 956 9.25 37.82 -11.86
N GLU A 957 8.48 37.66 -12.94
CA GLU A 957 7.02 37.67 -12.87
C GLU A 957 6.45 36.26 -12.76
N SER A 958 5.42 36.14 -11.91
CA SER A 958 4.72 34.89 -11.63
C SER A 958 3.51 34.65 -12.56
N GLU A 959 3.30 35.48 -13.57
CA GLU A 959 2.17 35.40 -14.51
C GLU A 959 2.63 35.30 -15.97
N LEU A 960 2.01 34.41 -16.74
CA LEU A 960 2.31 34.25 -18.17
C LEU A 960 1.87 35.49 -18.96
N LYS A 961 2.72 35.96 -19.87
CA LYS A 961 2.41 37.13 -20.70
C LYS A 961 1.60 36.71 -21.92
N ALA A 962 0.35 37.17 -22.02
CA ALA A 962 -0.54 36.79 -23.13
C ALA A 962 0.02 37.12 -24.52
N SER A 963 0.74 38.24 -24.68
CA SER A 963 1.35 38.63 -25.97
C SER A 963 2.48 37.70 -26.42
N SER A 964 3.08 36.92 -25.50
CA SER A 964 4.17 35.99 -25.81
C SER A 964 3.71 34.70 -26.51
N LYS A 965 2.40 34.51 -26.70
CA LYS A 965 1.83 33.27 -27.26
C LYS A 965 2.37 32.98 -28.66
N TYR A 966 3.00 31.81 -28.81
CA TYR A 966 3.17 31.15 -30.12
C TYR A 966 2.09 30.10 -30.32
N LEU A 967 1.53 30.04 -31.53
CA LEU A 967 0.64 28.98 -31.99
C LEU A 967 1.32 28.30 -33.18
N ILE A 968 1.68 27.03 -33.02
CA ILE A 968 2.41 26.23 -33.99
C ILE A 968 1.48 25.11 -34.45
N ASP A 969 1.38 24.95 -35.77
CA ASP A 969 0.63 23.88 -36.41
C ASP A 969 1.62 22.99 -37.16
N LEU A 970 1.86 21.79 -36.63
CA LEU A 970 2.84 20.85 -37.16
C LEU A 970 2.52 20.40 -38.60
N SER A 971 1.26 20.54 -39.03
CA SER A 971 0.84 20.18 -40.39
C SER A 971 1.20 21.23 -41.44
N LYS A 972 1.41 22.49 -41.02
CA LYS A 972 1.66 23.62 -41.93
C LYS A 972 3.14 23.85 -42.23
N ASP A 973 4.04 23.28 -41.43
CA ASP A 973 5.48 23.41 -41.62
C ASP A 973 6.10 22.03 -41.87
N SER A 974 6.52 21.79 -43.12
CA SER A 974 7.15 20.52 -43.51
C SER A 974 8.38 20.15 -42.68
N ARG A 975 9.07 21.14 -42.09
CA ARG A 975 10.22 20.92 -41.20
C ARG A 975 9.83 20.25 -39.87
N LEU A 976 8.55 20.35 -39.48
CA LEU A 976 8.01 19.84 -38.23
C LEU A 976 7.26 18.51 -38.38
N ALA A 977 7.16 17.97 -39.61
CA ALA A 977 6.39 16.77 -39.90
C ALA A 977 6.81 15.54 -39.06
N VAL A 978 8.07 15.48 -38.63
CA VAL A 978 8.61 14.42 -37.78
C VAL A 978 7.93 14.33 -36.41
N PHE A 979 7.38 15.45 -35.92
CA PHE A 979 6.74 15.54 -34.60
C PHE A 979 5.23 15.26 -34.62
N ARG A 980 4.62 14.93 -35.77
CA ARG A 980 3.18 14.64 -35.94
C ARG A 980 2.77 13.25 -35.40
N ARG A 981 3.39 12.84 -34.30
CA ARG A 981 3.20 11.56 -33.60
C ARG A 981 3.59 11.73 -32.13
N PRO A 982 3.27 10.78 -31.24
CA PRO A 982 3.63 10.89 -29.84
C PRO A 982 5.12 11.14 -29.68
N CYS A 983 5.49 12.17 -28.92
CA CYS A 983 6.90 12.52 -28.66
C CYS A 983 7.15 12.66 -27.16
N SER A 984 8.38 12.42 -26.74
CA SER A 984 8.81 12.77 -25.38
C SER A 984 8.83 14.29 -25.23
N TRP A 985 8.55 14.79 -24.04
CA TRP A 985 8.79 16.20 -23.68
C TRP A 985 9.76 16.27 -22.51
N GLY A 986 10.31 17.45 -22.22
CA GLY A 986 11.22 17.57 -21.09
C GLY A 986 11.72 18.96 -20.80
N LEU A 987 12.81 19.03 -20.05
CA LEU A 987 13.44 20.26 -19.58
C LEU A 987 14.81 20.40 -20.23
N GLY A 988 15.21 21.63 -20.53
CA GLY A 988 16.47 21.91 -21.20
C GLY A 988 17.23 23.07 -20.58
N SER A 989 18.55 22.93 -20.54
CA SER A 989 19.48 23.95 -20.10
C SER A 989 20.69 24.04 -21.03
N PHE A 990 21.22 25.23 -21.23
CA PHE A 990 22.50 25.43 -21.91
C PHE A 990 23.27 26.56 -21.24
N SER A 991 24.50 26.26 -20.87
CA SER A 991 25.43 27.22 -20.25
C SER A 991 24.81 27.95 -19.05
N GLN A 992 23.87 27.33 -18.34
CA GLN A 992 23.12 28.00 -17.26
C GLN A 992 22.81 27.03 -16.12
N GLN A 993 23.34 27.27 -14.92
CA GLN A 993 22.89 26.53 -13.74
C GLN A 993 21.51 27.01 -13.34
N ASN A 994 20.60 26.06 -13.14
CA ASN A 994 19.24 26.40 -12.82
C ASN A 994 18.52 25.34 -12.02
N ARG A 995 17.46 25.77 -11.38
CA ARG A 995 16.43 24.91 -10.84
C ARG A 995 15.22 24.99 -11.76
N ALA A 996 14.71 23.81 -12.12
CA ALA A 996 13.48 23.66 -12.90
C ALA A 996 12.39 23.06 -12.01
N GLU A 997 11.20 23.63 -12.08
CA GLU A 997 10.06 23.22 -11.27
C GLU A 997 8.81 23.14 -12.14
N VAL A 998 8.17 21.97 -12.18
CA VAL A 998 6.90 21.78 -12.86
C VAL A 998 5.78 22.22 -11.92
N ILE A 999 5.16 23.37 -12.21
CA ILE A 999 4.07 23.96 -11.41
C ILE A 999 2.75 23.24 -11.68
N SER A 1000 2.49 22.92 -12.95
CA SER A 1000 1.30 22.18 -13.35
C SER A 1000 1.61 21.30 -14.55
N HIS A 1001 0.99 20.12 -14.57
CA HIS A 1001 1.11 19.17 -15.66
C HIS A 1001 -0.17 18.34 -15.76
N THR A 1002 -0.71 18.20 -16.97
CA THR A 1002 -1.85 17.33 -17.26
C THR A 1002 -1.61 16.58 -18.55
N ASN A 1003 -1.76 15.25 -18.51
CA ASN A 1003 -1.77 14.39 -19.70
C ASN A 1003 -3.22 14.21 -20.13
N HIS A 1004 -3.60 14.77 -21.28
CA HIS A 1004 -4.96 14.67 -21.80
C HIS A 1004 -5.05 13.49 -22.76
N GLY A 1005 -5.17 12.26 -22.25
CA GLY A 1005 -5.48 11.08 -23.05
C GLY A 1005 -4.27 10.45 -23.75
N ASN A 1006 -3.60 9.56 -23.01
CA ASN A 1006 -3.51 8.12 -23.25
C ASN A 1006 -2.77 7.57 -22.03
N LEU A 1007 -3.15 6.37 -21.57
CA LEU A 1007 -2.45 5.66 -20.48
C LEU A 1007 -0.94 5.64 -20.78
N GLY A 1008 -0.16 6.27 -19.91
CA GLY A 1008 1.30 6.36 -19.98
C GLY A 1008 1.86 6.94 -18.70
#